data_AF-A0A672SC55-F1
#
_entry.id   AF-A0A672SC55-F1
#
_cell.length_a   1.000
_cell.length_b   1.000
_cell.length_c   1.000
_cell.angle_alpha   90.00
_cell.angle_beta   90.00
_cell.angle_gamma   90.00
#
_symmetry.space_group_name_H-M   'P 1'
#
loop_
_entity.id
_entity.type
_entity.pdbx_description
1 polymer ?
#
loop_
_entity_poly.entity_id
_entity_poly.type
_entity_poly.pdbx_seq_one_letter_code
_entity_poly.pdbx_strand_id
1 'polypeptide(L)'
;MMRHNGVILVCPVAPTILNELNWTQSLERVFIENSREDPSLRWQVFGSATGVTRYYPATKWRAPNKIDLYDVRRRPWYIQGASSPKDMVILVDVSGSVSGLTLKLMKTSVIEMLDTLSDDDYVNVARFNEKAYAVVPCFTTLVQANIKNKKIFKEAVMNMQAKGTTDYKTGFQFAFDQLLNETSAPRANCNKMIMMFTDGGEDRAQDIFEKYNWPNKTVRVFTFSVGQHNYDVTPLQWIACANKGYYFEIPSIGAIRINTQEYLDVLGRPMVLAGERAKQVQWTNVYQDALGLGLVITGTMPVFNLTTDGDSRNQLNLGVMGVDIALNEIKELTPRYKLGANGYTFAIDPNGYVLLHPNLQPKIINFREPVTLDFLDAELPDRNKEEIRRQMIDGRAGQRRIRTLVKSVDERYIDEVQRTYIWSPVEGTDYSLGLVLPSYSENHIKANLSDQILQVQCKYQGQANAKVFQCGMMCVFLREYCKDLELSNNNTEFLLNFIALMEKVTYGFMAVFAATDGGVTRVFPNKAYETWEEDPEPFIASYYRRSLDNKGYVFRAPYQNDTIGILVSTAVEVTIGNKNLKPAGKTQLHDLLCYLIDDGGFLVMSNQKDYLNKIGMFFGEVDATLFYALYNNSFYKRKQSYDYQSVCDPVPSSNTGAAPRGVFVTNLTCVCVNTDEVDAEGLESRATSCVTVQTQFYFSNISSSYNILQDCDNCSRLQAVFNNNVSVLQVNSC
;
A
#
# COMPACT_ATOMS: atom_id res chain seq x y z
N MET A 1 31.49 15.79 -21.97
CA MET A 1 30.06 15.62 -21.65
C MET A 1 29.26 15.91 -22.92
N MET A 2 29.02 14.91 -23.78
CA MET A 2 28.26 15.11 -25.02
C MET A 2 26.83 14.60 -24.84
N ARG A 3 25.86 15.49 -25.06
CA ARG A 3 24.41 15.23 -25.05
C ARG A 3 23.98 14.83 -26.47
N HIS A 4 23.50 13.61 -26.67
CA HIS A 4 22.55 13.28 -27.73
C HIS A 4 21.66 12.11 -27.27
N ASN A 5 20.36 12.25 -27.51
CA ASN A 5 19.27 11.27 -27.45
C ASN A 5 19.24 10.30 -26.24
N GLY A 6 18.60 10.72 -25.15
CA GLY A 6 17.91 9.80 -24.23
C GLY A 6 18.73 8.78 -23.42
N VAL A 7 20.05 8.73 -23.55
CA VAL A 7 20.90 7.80 -22.79
C VAL A 7 21.50 8.49 -21.57
N ILE A 8 21.20 7.98 -20.37
CA ILE A 8 21.89 8.38 -19.14
C ILE A 8 23.24 7.67 -19.11
N LEU A 9 24.32 8.45 -19.24
CA LEU A 9 25.67 7.93 -19.38
C LEU A 9 26.43 7.96 -18.05
N VAL A 10 26.65 6.79 -17.45
CA VAL A 10 27.76 6.57 -16.52
C VAL A 10 28.84 5.79 -17.28
N CYS A 11 29.88 6.50 -17.72
CA CYS A 11 31.09 6.03 -18.44
C CYS A 11 30.89 4.93 -19.53
N PRO A 12 30.58 5.30 -20.78
CA PRO A 12 30.55 4.36 -21.91
C PRO A 12 31.97 4.08 -22.42
N VAL A 13 32.79 3.34 -21.67
CA VAL A 13 34.12 2.91 -22.15
C VAL A 13 34.22 1.39 -22.26
N ALA A 14 33.28 0.64 -21.66
CA ALA A 14 33.23 -0.81 -21.78
C ALA A 14 32.69 -1.22 -23.17
N PRO A 15 33.41 -2.06 -23.94
CA PRO A 15 32.94 -2.55 -25.24
C PRO A 15 31.59 -3.27 -25.18
N THR A 16 31.30 -3.95 -24.07
CA THR A 16 30.01 -4.62 -23.82
C THR A 16 28.84 -3.63 -23.82
N ILE A 17 28.98 -2.51 -23.11
CA ILE A 17 27.95 -1.46 -23.04
C ILE A 17 27.78 -0.78 -24.41
N LEU A 18 28.89 -0.52 -25.13
CA LEU A 18 28.82 0.11 -26.46
C LEU A 18 28.09 -0.78 -27.47
N ASN A 19 28.34 -2.09 -27.45
CA ASN A 19 27.63 -3.04 -28.29
C ASN A 19 26.13 -3.05 -27.99
N GLU A 20 25.75 -3.06 -26.70
CA GLU A 20 24.36 -2.98 -26.27
C GLU A 20 23.68 -1.72 -26.80
N LEU A 21 24.31 -0.56 -26.67
CA LEU A 21 23.77 0.70 -27.18
C LEU A 21 23.60 0.70 -28.71
N ASN A 22 24.45 -0.01 -29.44
CA ASN A 22 24.39 -0.07 -30.89
C ASN A 22 23.20 -0.91 -31.38
N TRP A 23 23.05 -2.16 -30.93
CA TRP A 23 21.98 -3.02 -31.43
C TRP A 23 20.60 -2.62 -30.89
N THR A 24 20.53 -2.12 -29.65
CA THR A 24 19.25 -1.66 -29.06
C THR A 24 18.75 -0.35 -29.67
N GLN A 25 19.54 0.34 -30.50
CA GLN A 25 19.10 1.54 -31.22
C GLN A 25 17.93 1.24 -32.16
N SER A 26 17.86 0.05 -32.75
CA SER A 26 16.78 -0.35 -33.65
C SER A 26 15.40 -0.39 -32.97
N LEU A 27 15.35 -0.51 -31.63
CA LEU A 27 14.09 -0.51 -30.87
C LEU A 27 13.38 0.85 -30.90
N GLU A 28 14.11 1.94 -31.11
CA GLU A 28 13.55 3.30 -31.12
C GLU A 28 12.46 3.46 -32.19
N ARG A 29 12.67 2.87 -33.38
CA ARG A 29 11.67 2.89 -34.45
C ARG A 29 10.38 2.19 -34.03
N VAL A 30 10.49 1.03 -33.39
CA VAL A 30 9.33 0.24 -32.93
C VAL A 30 8.59 0.99 -31.83
N PHE A 31 9.31 1.60 -30.88
CA PHE A 31 8.69 2.39 -29.81
C PHE A 31 7.89 3.59 -30.34
N ILE A 32 8.41 4.28 -31.36
CA ILE A 32 7.72 5.38 -32.05
C ILE A 32 6.48 4.87 -32.77
N GLU A 33 6.57 3.73 -33.47
CA GLU A 33 5.44 3.12 -34.18
C GLU A 33 4.32 2.73 -33.21
N ASN A 34 4.65 2.07 -32.09
CA ASN A 34 3.70 1.71 -31.03
C ASN A 34 2.98 2.95 -30.45
N SER A 35 3.73 4.01 -30.14
CA SER A 35 3.15 5.24 -29.58
C SER A 35 2.29 6.03 -30.58
N ARG A 36 2.51 5.83 -31.89
CA ARG A 36 1.65 6.39 -32.93
C ARG A 36 0.35 5.60 -33.08
N GLU A 37 0.41 4.28 -32.91
CA GLU A 37 -0.77 3.41 -32.94
C GLU A 37 -1.65 3.63 -31.71
N ASP A 38 -1.03 3.71 -30.53
CA ASP A 38 -1.71 3.99 -29.26
C ASP A 38 -1.07 5.18 -28.52
N PRO A 39 -1.66 6.39 -28.63
CA PRO A 39 -1.20 7.57 -27.92
C PRO A 39 -1.35 7.52 -26.39
N SER A 40 -2.09 6.53 -25.85
CA SER A 40 -2.25 6.36 -24.41
C SER A 40 -1.07 5.63 -23.77
N LEU A 41 -0.25 4.92 -24.56
CA LEU A 41 0.93 4.22 -24.07
C LEU A 41 1.89 5.17 -23.34
N ARG A 42 2.29 4.75 -22.13
CA ARG A 42 3.26 5.47 -21.29
C ARG A 42 4.69 5.01 -21.60
N TRP A 43 5.44 4.60 -20.57
CA TRP A 43 6.81 4.18 -20.75
C TRP A 43 6.86 2.82 -21.43
N GLN A 44 7.59 2.77 -22.54
CA GLN A 44 8.07 1.55 -23.14
C GLN A 44 9.54 1.41 -22.73
N VAL A 45 9.89 0.27 -22.12
CA VAL A 45 11.22 0.05 -21.55
C VAL A 45 11.84 -1.25 -22.05
N PHE A 46 13.12 -1.20 -22.39
CA PHE A 46 13.97 -2.38 -22.52
C PHE A 46 15.06 -2.35 -21.45
N GLY A 47 15.06 -3.34 -20.56
CA GLY A 47 16.13 -3.59 -19.61
C GLY A 47 17.05 -4.69 -20.13
N SER A 48 18.31 -4.36 -20.39
CA SER A 48 19.33 -5.34 -20.81
C SER A 48 19.87 -6.13 -19.62
N ALA A 49 20.26 -7.38 -19.84
CA ALA A 49 21.01 -8.19 -18.87
C ALA A 49 22.35 -7.55 -18.45
N THR A 50 22.89 -6.64 -19.26
CA THR A 50 24.09 -5.85 -18.93
C THR A 50 23.83 -4.71 -17.93
N GLY A 51 22.56 -4.43 -17.60
CA GLY A 51 22.14 -3.31 -16.76
C GLY A 51 21.83 -2.01 -17.52
N VAL A 52 22.09 -1.97 -18.83
CA VAL A 52 21.69 -0.83 -19.69
C VAL A 52 20.18 -0.82 -19.86
N THR A 53 19.56 0.37 -19.79
CA THR A 53 18.11 0.51 -19.95
C THR A 53 17.79 1.58 -20.99
N ARG A 54 16.79 1.33 -21.84
CA ARG A 54 16.24 2.33 -22.76
C ARG A 54 14.76 2.56 -22.47
N TYR A 55 14.36 3.83 -22.43
CA TYR A 55 12.99 4.26 -22.23
C TYR A 55 12.52 5.08 -23.43
N TYR A 56 11.24 4.95 -23.76
CA TYR A 56 10.54 5.80 -24.70
C TYR A 56 9.18 6.26 -24.13
N PRO A 57 8.79 7.54 -24.28
CA PRO A 57 9.59 8.64 -24.84
C PRO A 57 10.80 8.99 -23.97
N ALA A 58 11.78 9.69 -24.54
CA ALA A 58 12.96 10.08 -23.78
C ALA A 58 12.59 11.18 -22.76
N THR A 59 12.91 10.96 -21.48
CA THR A 59 12.75 11.96 -20.42
C THR A 59 14.04 12.13 -19.63
N LYS A 60 14.18 13.29 -18.98
CA LYS A 60 15.33 13.52 -18.09
C LYS A 60 15.15 12.69 -16.83
N TRP A 61 16.16 11.91 -16.48
CA TRP A 61 16.16 11.12 -15.26
C TRP A 61 15.98 12.02 -14.03
N ARG A 62 15.07 11.63 -13.14
CA ARG A 62 14.88 12.29 -11.85
C ARG A 62 15.97 11.81 -10.88
N ALA A 63 17.19 12.31 -11.06
CA ALA A 63 18.22 12.15 -10.04
C ALA A 63 17.91 13.15 -8.90
N PRO A 64 17.60 12.70 -7.66
CA PRO A 64 17.60 13.61 -6.52
C PRO A 64 19.00 14.23 -6.34
N ASN A 65 19.16 15.22 -5.46
CA ASN A 65 20.48 15.76 -5.07
C ASN A 65 21.42 14.72 -4.41
N LYS A 66 21.09 13.43 -4.49
CA LYS A 66 21.82 12.28 -3.97
C LYS A 66 22.16 11.31 -5.09
N ILE A 67 23.26 10.58 -4.93
CA ILE A 67 23.69 9.54 -5.86
C ILE A 67 22.57 8.52 -6.05
N ASP A 68 22.20 8.29 -7.30
CA ASP A 68 21.23 7.26 -7.64
C ASP A 68 21.90 5.87 -7.71
N LEU A 69 21.22 4.89 -7.15
CA LEU A 69 21.65 3.49 -7.08
C LEU A 69 20.69 2.59 -7.88
N TYR A 70 19.97 3.17 -8.84
CA TYR A 70 19.06 2.47 -9.73
C TYR A 70 19.81 1.42 -10.56
N ASP A 71 19.28 0.19 -10.56
CA ASP A 71 19.68 -0.92 -11.44
C ASP A 71 18.40 -1.59 -11.93
N VAL A 72 18.28 -1.74 -13.25
CA VAL A 72 17.09 -2.31 -13.89
C VAL A 72 16.88 -3.78 -13.51
N ARG A 73 17.96 -4.52 -13.28
CA ARG A 73 17.92 -5.96 -12.98
C ARG A 73 17.36 -6.24 -11.59
N ARG A 74 17.32 -5.21 -10.74
CA ARG A 74 16.75 -5.23 -9.39
C ARG A 74 15.27 -4.88 -9.35
N ARG A 75 14.70 -4.43 -10.47
CA ARG A 75 13.32 -3.99 -10.49
C ARG A 75 12.40 -5.22 -10.50
N PRO A 76 11.30 -5.19 -9.73
CA PRO A 76 10.37 -6.32 -9.67
C PRO A 76 9.92 -6.80 -11.05
N TRP A 77 9.65 -5.86 -11.97
CA TRP A 77 9.26 -6.16 -13.35
C TRP A 77 10.33 -6.93 -14.13
N TYR A 78 11.61 -6.61 -13.92
CA TYR A 78 12.70 -7.33 -14.58
C TYR A 78 12.81 -8.74 -14.02
N ILE A 79 12.79 -8.89 -12.69
CA ILE A 79 12.97 -10.19 -12.01
C ILE A 79 11.87 -11.17 -12.40
N GLN A 80 10.62 -10.70 -12.43
CA GLN A 80 9.45 -11.49 -12.80
C GLN A 80 9.51 -11.91 -14.28
N GLY A 81 9.89 -11.01 -15.18
CA GLY A 81 10.07 -11.37 -16.60
C GLY A 81 11.28 -12.26 -16.88
N ALA A 82 12.34 -12.16 -16.07
CA ALA A 82 13.60 -12.88 -16.28
C ALA A 82 13.61 -14.30 -15.71
N SER A 83 12.73 -14.62 -14.76
CA SER A 83 12.73 -15.92 -14.06
C SER A 83 11.33 -16.40 -13.70
N SER A 84 11.15 -17.71 -13.63
CA SER A 84 9.91 -18.32 -13.12
C SER A 84 9.92 -18.39 -11.59
N PRO A 85 8.73 -18.47 -10.94
CA PRO A 85 8.61 -18.61 -9.49
C PRO A 85 9.49 -19.74 -8.92
N LYS A 86 10.00 -19.56 -7.71
CA LYS A 86 10.98 -20.49 -7.11
C LYS A 86 10.73 -20.81 -5.65
N ASP A 87 11.03 -22.07 -5.30
CA ASP A 87 11.15 -22.58 -3.94
C ASP A 87 12.64 -22.58 -3.54
N MET A 88 13.03 -21.62 -2.68
CA MET A 88 14.43 -21.36 -2.32
C MET A 88 14.70 -21.69 -0.84
N VAL A 89 15.76 -22.46 -0.57
CA VAL A 89 16.30 -22.59 0.80
C VAL A 89 17.67 -21.92 0.86
N ILE A 90 17.81 -20.94 1.75
CA ILE A 90 19.08 -20.24 1.99
C ILE A 90 19.76 -20.88 3.20
N LEU A 91 20.94 -21.45 3.00
CA LEU A 91 21.81 -22.00 4.03
C LEU A 91 22.93 -21.01 4.34
N VAL A 92 23.05 -20.65 5.62
CA VAL A 92 24.08 -19.73 6.11
C VAL A 92 24.99 -20.46 7.09
N ASP A 93 26.27 -20.52 6.76
CA ASP A 93 27.31 -21.01 7.65
C ASP A 93 27.47 -20.06 8.84
N VAL A 94 27.34 -20.59 10.07
CA VAL A 94 27.55 -19.86 11.32
C VAL A 94 28.61 -20.52 12.19
N SER A 95 29.56 -21.22 11.57
CA SER A 95 30.74 -21.77 12.23
C SER A 95 31.68 -20.69 12.79
N GLY A 96 32.67 -21.09 13.58
CA GLY A 96 33.64 -20.16 14.17
C GLY A 96 34.52 -19.43 13.13
N SER A 97 34.76 -20.02 11.95
CA SER A 97 35.64 -19.46 10.90
C SER A 97 35.09 -18.16 10.33
N VAL A 98 33.77 -18.08 10.15
CA VAL A 98 33.09 -16.92 9.55
C VAL A 98 32.98 -15.73 10.51
N SER A 99 33.43 -15.84 11.75
CA SER A 99 33.31 -14.77 12.76
C SER A 99 33.98 -13.47 12.31
N GLY A 100 33.35 -12.32 12.61
CA GLY A 100 33.86 -10.99 12.23
C GLY A 100 33.28 -10.46 10.92
N LEU A 101 34.16 -10.01 10.00
CA LEU A 101 33.76 -9.31 8.77
C LEU A 101 32.97 -10.23 7.83
N THR A 102 33.38 -11.50 7.73
CA THR A 102 32.77 -12.49 6.83
C THR A 102 31.30 -12.73 7.17
N LEU A 103 30.96 -12.98 8.45
CA LEU A 103 29.57 -13.09 8.90
C LEU A 103 28.77 -11.81 8.63
N LYS A 104 29.37 -10.61 8.78
CA LYS A 104 28.71 -9.34 8.46
C LYS A 104 28.36 -9.25 6.96
N LEU A 105 29.29 -9.68 6.10
CA LEU A 105 29.08 -9.74 4.65
C LEU A 105 28.01 -10.77 4.29
N MET A 106 28.03 -11.96 4.91
CA MET A 106 27.01 -13.00 4.70
C MET A 106 25.61 -12.51 5.07
N LYS A 107 25.45 -11.90 6.26
CA LYS A 107 24.17 -11.32 6.69
C LYS A 107 23.65 -10.30 5.67
N THR A 108 24.51 -9.39 5.24
CA THR A 108 24.16 -8.37 4.24
C THR A 108 23.78 -9.01 2.90
N SER A 109 24.51 -10.05 2.49
CA SER A 109 24.26 -10.77 1.24
C SER A 109 22.93 -11.52 1.24
N VAL A 110 22.58 -12.16 2.36
CA VAL A 110 21.28 -12.83 2.53
C VAL A 110 20.14 -11.82 2.50
N ILE A 111 20.30 -10.66 3.15
CA ILE A 111 19.30 -9.58 3.11
C ILE A 111 19.09 -9.07 1.68
N GLU A 112 20.17 -8.79 0.94
CA GLU A 112 20.07 -8.35 -0.47
C GLU A 112 19.52 -9.45 -1.37
N MET A 113 19.77 -10.73 -1.07
CA MET A 113 19.18 -11.88 -1.78
C MET A 113 17.67 -11.96 -1.55
N LEU A 114 17.20 -11.78 -0.31
CA LEU A 114 15.77 -11.75 0.01
C LEU A 114 15.04 -10.62 -0.75
N ASP A 115 15.72 -9.51 -1.02
CA ASP A 115 15.16 -8.41 -1.82
C ASP A 115 14.94 -8.77 -3.30
N THR A 116 15.59 -9.83 -3.80
CA THR A 116 15.37 -10.35 -5.16
C THR A 116 14.14 -11.24 -5.29
N LEU A 117 13.51 -11.63 -4.18
CA LEU A 117 12.35 -12.52 -4.18
C LEU A 117 11.04 -11.74 -4.35
N SER A 118 10.17 -12.23 -5.23
CA SER A 118 8.81 -11.72 -5.44
C SER A 118 7.80 -12.43 -4.52
N ASP A 119 6.57 -11.95 -4.49
CA ASP A 119 5.49 -12.56 -3.70
C ASP A 119 5.09 -13.96 -4.23
N ASP A 120 5.42 -14.33 -5.47
CA ASP A 120 5.17 -15.68 -6.02
C ASP A 120 6.24 -16.70 -5.59
N ASP A 121 7.34 -16.23 -4.99
CA ASP A 121 8.43 -17.08 -4.52
C ASP A 121 8.20 -17.56 -3.08
N TYR A 122 8.73 -18.74 -2.77
CA TYR A 122 8.67 -19.34 -1.44
C TYR A 122 10.08 -19.55 -0.90
N VAL A 123 10.32 -19.14 0.35
CA VAL A 123 11.64 -19.13 0.95
C VAL A 123 11.65 -19.65 2.39
N ASN A 124 12.75 -20.29 2.76
CA ASN A 124 13.14 -20.45 4.16
C ASN A 124 14.65 -20.20 4.31
N VAL A 125 15.05 -19.68 5.47
CA VAL A 125 16.46 -19.40 5.78
C VAL A 125 16.86 -20.28 6.96
N ALA A 126 17.92 -21.05 6.77
CA ALA A 126 18.51 -21.91 7.79
C ALA A 126 19.95 -21.51 8.07
N ARG A 127 20.32 -21.65 9.34
CA ARG A 127 21.71 -21.52 9.79
C ARG A 127 22.23 -22.90 10.15
N PHE A 128 23.50 -23.16 9.85
CA PHE A 128 24.14 -24.42 10.20
C PHE A 128 25.54 -24.20 10.77
N ASN A 129 25.88 -25.07 11.72
CA ASN A 129 27.22 -25.27 12.26
C ASN A 129 27.42 -26.79 12.41
N GLU A 130 27.44 -27.33 13.62
CA GLU A 130 27.35 -28.77 13.90
C GLU A 130 25.95 -29.34 13.62
N LYS A 131 24.91 -28.49 13.67
CA LYS A 131 23.52 -28.84 13.38
C LYS A 131 22.85 -27.73 12.58
N ALA A 132 21.85 -28.08 11.78
CA ALA A 132 21.06 -27.15 11.00
C ALA A 132 19.73 -26.82 11.68
N TYR A 133 19.38 -25.53 11.73
CA TYR A 133 18.11 -25.05 12.25
C TYR A 133 17.57 -23.90 11.38
N ALA A 134 16.24 -23.80 11.26
CA ALA A 134 15.62 -22.61 10.70
C ALA A 134 15.97 -21.37 11.55
N VAL A 135 16.27 -20.26 10.89
CA VAL A 135 16.61 -18.99 11.56
C VAL A 135 15.40 -18.42 12.29
N VAL A 136 14.21 -18.63 11.73
CA VAL A 136 12.93 -18.25 12.34
C VAL A 136 12.23 -19.51 12.85
N PRO A 137 12.10 -19.72 14.17
CA PRO A 137 11.57 -20.97 14.73
C PRO A 137 10.11 -21.25 14.36
N CYS A 138 9.30 -20.22 14.11
CA CYS A 138 7.89 -20.39 13.73
C CYS A 138 7.68 -20.81 12.27
N PHE A 139 8.70 -20.65 11.41
CA PHE A 139 8.64 -21.06 10.01
C PHE A 139 9.19 -22.48 9.85
N THR A 140 8.32 -23.46 10.09
CA THR A 140 8.64 -24.90 10.02
C THR A 140 8.78 -25.42 8.58
N THR A 141 8.17 -24.74 7.62
CA THR A 141 8.22 -25.02 6.18
C THR A 141 8.62 -23.77 5.41
N LEU A 142 8.76 -23.89 4.08
CA LEU A 142 8.82 -22.73 3.19
C LEU A 142 7.60 -21.82 3.40
N VAL A 143 7.83 -20.51 3.36
CA VAL A 143 6.79 -19.48 3.44
C VAL A 143 6.87 -18.56 2.25
N GLN A 144 5.75 -17.97 1.85
CA GLN A 144 5.70 -16.98 0.77
C GLN A 144 6.61 -15.79 1.09
N ALA A 145 7.39 -15.33 0.12
CA ALA A 145 8.37 -14.26 0.26
C ALA A 145 7.72 -12.85 0.20
N ASN A 146 6.62 -12.66 0.91
CA ASN A 146 5.94 -11.37 1.02
C ASN A 146 6.75 -10.36 1.87
N ILE A 147 6.38 -9.08 1.80
CA ILE A 147 7.08 -7.99 2.50
C ILE A 147 7.14 -8.24 4.03
N LYS A 148 6.05 -8.74 4.63
CA LYS A 148 5.96 -9.03 6.08
C LYS A 148 6.95 -10.14 6.49
N ASN A 149 6.96 -11.27 5.79
CA ASN A 149 7.82 -12.43 6.06
C ASN A 149 9.28 -12.11 5.78
N LYS A 150 9.58 -11.41 4.67
CA LYS A 150 10.95 -10.95 4.36
C LYS A 150 11.51 -10.08 5.47
N LYS A 151 10.71 -9.17 6.04
CA LYS A 151 11.13 -8.33 7.17
C LYS A 151 11.52 -9.18 8.40
N ILE A 152 10.71 -10.17 8.75
CA ILE A 152 10.99 -11.10 9.87
C ILE A 152 12.31 -11.85 9.62
N PHE A 153 12.54 -12.34 8.40
CA PHE A 153 13.80 -12.98 8.04
C PHE A 153 14.99 -12.03 8.17
N LYS A 154 14.88 -10.79 7.66
CA LYS A 154 15.95 -9.79 7.74
C LYS A 154 16.35 -9.50 9.20
N GLU A 155 15.37 -9.33 10.09
CA GLU A 155 15.62 -9.10 11.53
C GLU A 155 16.30 -10.31 12.19
N ALA A 156 15.83 -11.53 11.89
CA ALA A 156 16.39 -12.74 12.47
C ALA A 156 17.81 -13.04 11.95
N VAL A 157 18.08 -12.77 10.66
CA VAL A 157 19.41 -12.89 10.03
C VAL A 157 20.41 -11.93 10.68
N MET A 158 20.00 -10.70 11.01
CA MET A 158 20.88 -9.73 11.67
C MET A 158 21.35 -10.20 13.05
N ASN A 159 20.54 -10.98 13.75
CA ASN A 159 20.82 -11.47 15.11
C ASN A 159 21.68 -12.76 15.14
N MET A 160 22.04 -13.35 14.00
CA MET A 160 22.85 -14.57 13.98
C MET A 160 24.24 -14.38 14.59
N GLN A 161 24.78 -15.40 15.25
CA GLN A 161 26.11 -15.40 15.86
C GLN A 161 26.91 -16.63 15.42
N ALA A 162 28.19 -16.42 15.15
CA ALA A 162 29.13 -17.48 14.75
C ALA A 162 29.61 -18.28 15.99
N LYS A 163 29.44 -19.61 15.96
CA LYS A 163 29.92 -20.54 17.00
C LYS A 163 29.96 -21.98 16.48
N GLY A 164 30.96 -22.74 16.94
CA GLY A 164 31.07 -24.18 16.70
C GLY A 164 31.84 -24.52 15.42
N THR A 165 31.81 -25.80 15.05
CA THR A 165 32.44 -26.31 13.81
C THR A 165 31.45 -26.37 12.65
N THR A 166 31.97 -26.60 11.45
CA THR A 166 31.19 -26.65 10.21
C THR A 166 30.85 -28.09 9.83
N ASP A 167 29.57 -28.39 9.61
CA ASP A 167 29.11 -29.66 9.03
C ASP A 167 28.13 -29.41 7.89
N TYR A 168 28.62 -29.58 6.65
CA TYR A 168 27.82 -29.40 5.43
C TYR A 168 26.73 -30.46 5.28
N LYS A 169 26.93 -31.67 5.80
CA LYS A 169 25.98 -32.77 5.59
C LYS A 169 24.67 -32.48 6.29
N THR A 170 24.72 -31.98 7.53
CA THR A 170 23.51 -31.60 8.28
C THR A 170 22.77 -30.43 7.64
N GLY A 171 23.52 -29.44 7.12
CA GLY A 171 22.96 -28.30 6.39
C GLY A 171 22.19 -28.72 5.15
N PHE A 172 22.81 -29.52 4.28
CA PHE A 172 22.16 -29.99 3.06
C PHE A 172 21.03 -30.97 3.33
N GLN A 173 21.16 -31.87 4.31
CA GLN A 173 20.07 -32.76 4.70
C GLN A 173 18.83 -31.96 5.12
N PHE A 174 18.99 -30.93 5.97
CA PHE A 174 17.89 -30.05 6.35
C PHE A 174 17.25 -29.36 5.14
N ALA A 175 18.05 -28.85 4.19
CA ALA A 175 17.53 -28.20 3.01
C ALA A 175 16.74 -29.14 2.09
N PHE A 176 17.21 -30.37 1.90
CA PHE A 176 16.48 -31.38 1.13
C PHE A 176 15.19 -31.81 1.81
N ASP A 177 15.21 -31.99 3.13
CA ASP A 177 14.00 -32.31 3.90
C ASP A 177 12.96 -31.18 3.80
N GLN A 178 13.37 -29.92 3.74
CA GLN A 178 12.47 -28.78 3.50
C GLN A 178 11.91 -28.76 2.06
N LEU A 179 12.74 -29.04 1.04
CA LEU A 179 12.36 -28.93 -0.37
C LEU A 179 11.58 -30.13 -0.93
N LEU A 180 11.87 -31.34 -0.43
CA LEU A 180 11.35 -32.59 -0.99
C LEU A 180 10.19 -33.16 -0.19
N ASN A 181 10.08 -32.87 1.12
CA ASN A 181 9.00 -33.42 1.92
C ASN A 181 7.68 -32.72 1.57
N GLU A 182 6.70 -33.50 1.10
CA GLU A 182 5.37 -33.01 0.72
C GLU A 182 4.55 -32.69 1.97
N THR A 183 4.71 -31.47 2.47
CA THR A 183 3.80 -30.89 3.44
C THR A 183 2.58 -30.33 2.72
N SER A 184 1.42 -30.27 3.38
CA SER A 184 0.20 -29.60 2.87
C SER A 184 0.35 -28.07 2.75
N ALA A 185 1.57 -27.54 2.83
CA ALA A 185 1.86 -26.11 2.76
C ALA A 185 1.89 -25.66 1.30
N PRO A 186 1.41 -24.43 1.00
CA PRO A 186 1.50 -23.87 -0.34
C PRO A 186 2.97 -23.68 -0.76
N ARG A 187 3.27 -23.92 -2.04
CA ARG A 187 4.60 -23.82 -2.66
C ARG A 187 4.48 -23.31 -4.09
N ALA A 188 5.55 -22.76 -4.64
CA ALA A 188 5.61 -22.41 -6.06
C ALA A 188 5.64 -23.67 -6.94
N ASN A 189 6.31 -24.73 -6.47
CA ASN A 189 6.44 -26.03 -7.12
C ASN A 189 6.98 -25.97 -8.57
N CYS A 190 7.78 -24.94 -8.85
CA CYS A 190 8.43 -24.72 -10.13
C CYS A 190 9.94 -24.96 -9.99
N ASN A 191 10.76 -23.93 -9.81
CA ASN A 191 12.20 -24.10 -9.61
C ASN A 191 12.53 -24.40 -8.14
N LYS A 192 13.17 -25.54 -7.86
CA LYS A 192 13.69 -25.87 -6.53
C LYS A 192 15.17 -25.59 -6.44
N MET A 193 15.60 -24.82 -5.43
CA MET A 193 17.00 -24.44 -5.31
C MET A 193 17.47 -24.25 -3.88
N ILE A 194 18.77 -24.51 -3.68
CA ILE A 194 19.50 -24.30 -2.43
C ILE A 194 20.60 -23.28 -2.71
N MET A 195 20.71 -22.25 -1.86
CA MET A 195 21.79 -21.29 -1.88
C MET A 195 22.59 -21.39 -0.59
N MET A 196 23.90 -21.64 -0.68
CA MET A 196 24.77 -21.82 0.48
C MET A 196 25.80 -20.68 0.56
N PHE A 197 25.85 -20.00 1.70
CA PHE A 197 26.83 -18.95 2.01
C PHE A 197 27.84 -19.47 3.04
N THR A 198 29.13 -19.50 2.68
CA THR A 198 30.23 -19.96 3.53
C THR A 198 31.54 -19.23 3.15
N ASP A 199 32.59 -19.37 3.95
CA ASP A 199 33.93 -18.82 3.69
C ASP A 199 34.88 -19.87 3.11
N GLY A 200 34.39 -21.05 2.74
CA GLY A 200 35.20 -22.15 2.23
C GLY A 200 34.99 -23.42 3.06
N GLY A 201 35.52 -24.54 2.57
CA GLY A 201 35.42 -25.79 3.30
C GLY A 201 36.12 -26.93 2.61
N GLU A 202 36.33 -28.01 3.37
CA GLU A 202 37.12 -29.15 2.93
C GLU A 202 36.24 -30.31 2.41
N ASP A 203 35.00 -30.44 2.92
CA ASP A 203 34.08 -31.53 2.56
C ASP A 203 33.21 -31.15 1.34
N ARG A 204 32.91 -32.15 0.51
CA ARG A 204 32.01 -32.05 -0.65
C ARG A 204 30.60 -32.55 -0.36
N ALA A 205 30.39 -33.25 0.76
CA ALA A 205 29.10 -33.85 1.15
C ALA A 205 28.44 -34.68 0.02
N GLN A 206 29.26 -35.41 -0.74
CA GLN A 206 28.84 -36.16 -1.93
C GLN A 206 27.75 -37.20 -1.63
N ASP A 207 27.84 -37.85 -0.47
CA ASP A 207 26.89 -38.83 0.04
C ASP A 207 25.45 -38.30 0.15
N ILE A 208 25.28 -37.03 0.51
CA ILE A 208 23.97 -36.39 0.60
C ILE A 208 23.38 -36.16 -0.80
N PHE A 209 24.19 -35.69 -1.75
CA PHE A 209 23.72 -35.44 -3.12
C PHE A 209 23.38 -36.71 -3.88
N GLU A 210 24.16 -37.78 -3.66
CA GLU A 210 23.89 -39.11 -4.20
C GLU A 210 22.55 -39.67 -3.73
N LYS A 211 22.20 -39.45 -2.45
CA LYS A 211 20.96 -39.93 -1.85
C LYS A 211 19.73 -39.11 -2.28
N TYR A 212 19.83 -37.78 -2.29
CA TYR A 212 18.66 -36.91 -2.40
C TYR A 212 18.42 -36.28 -3.77
N ASN A 213 19.48 -36.05 -4.58
CA ASN A 213 19.35 -35.27 -5.82
C ASN A 213 19.77 -36.05 -7.09
N TRP A 214 20.67 -37.03 -6.99
CA TRP A 214 21.17 -37.77 -8.15
C TRP A 214 20.33 -39.03 -8.42
N PRO A 215 20.16 -39.44 -9.69
CA PRO A 215 20.81 -38.91 -10.91
C PRO A 215 20.07 -37.74 -11.59
N ASN A 216 18.81 -37.46 -11.22
CA ASN A 216 17.95 -36.54 -11.97
C ASN A 216 18.34 -35.05 -11.85
N LYS A 217 18.97 -34.67 -10.73
CA LYS A 217 19.41 -33.29 -10.43
C LYS A 217 18.28 -32.28 -10.57
N THR A 218 17.18 -32.54 -9.86
CA THR A 218 15.98 -31.70 -9.86
C THR A 218 16.18 -30.41 -9.07
N VAL A 219 17.01 -30.45 -8.02
CA VAL A 219 17.34 -29.29 -7.20
C VAL A 219 18.66 -28.68 -7.69
N ARG A 220 18.67 -27.36 -7.91
CA ARG A 220 19.88 -26.60 -8.26
C ARG A 220 20.57 -26.09 -7.00
N VAL A 221 21.90 -26.20 -6.95
CA VAL A 221 22.68 -25.76 -5.77
C VAL A 221 23.65 -24.66 -6.17
N PHE A 222 23.50 -23.51 -5.53
CA PHE A 222 24.38 -22.34 -5.71
C PHE A 222 25.24 -22.17 -4.47
N THR A 223 26.53 -21.91 -4.67
CA THR A 223 27.50 -21.74 -3.58
C THR A 223 28.13 -20.34 -3.66
N PHE A 224 28.17 -19.67 -2.51
CA PHE A 224 28.71 -18.33 -2.35
C PHE A 224 29.89 -18.38 -1.39
N SER A 225 31.09 -18.07 -1.89
CA SER A 225 32.28 -17.84 -1.07
C SER A 225 32.28 -16.38 -0.65
N VAL A 226 32.30 -16.10 0.66
CA VAL A 226 32.13 -14.73 1.18
C VAL A 226 33.33 -14.30 2.02
N GLY A 227 33.78 -13.08 1.79
CA GLY A 227 34.90 -12.47 2.49
C GLY A 227 36.24 -12.76 1.83
N GLN A 228 37.30 -12.15 2.37
CA GLN A 228 38.67 -12.46 2.00
C GLN A 228 39.20 -13.50 2.98
N HIS A 229 39.46 -14.70 2.49
CA HIS A 229 39.92 -15.84 3.27
C HIS A 229 40.90 -16.68 2.47
N ASN A 230 41.66 -17.52 3.18
CA ASN A 230 42.61 -18.45 2.58
C ASN A 230 42.10 -19.91 2.58
N TYR A 231 40.84 -20.14 2.93
CA TYR A 231 40.22 -21.46 2.88
C TYR A 231 40.01 -21.94 1.44
N ASP A 232 40.01 -23.27 1.26
CA ASP A 232 39.79 -23.88 -0.06
C ASP A 232 38.33 -23.70 -0.51
N VAL A 233 38.18 -23.24 -1.75
CA VAL A 233 36.88 -23.02 -2.42
C VAL A 233 36.57 -24.11 -3.45
N THR A 234 37.53 -24.99 -3.73
CA THR A 234 37.41 -26.07 -4.72
C THR A 234 36.20 -26.98 -4.44
N PRO A 235 35.91 -27.36 -3.18
CA PRO A 235 34.71 -28.15 -2.87
C PRO A 235 33.40 -27.40 -3.19
N LEU A 236 33.34 -26.09 -2.96
CA LEU A 236 32.15 -25.28 -3.26
C LEU A 236 31.89 -25.18 -4.76
N GLN A 237 32.95 -24.99 -5.55
CA GLN A 237 32.88 -25.00 -7.01
C GLN A 237 32.40 -26.36 -7.53
N TRP A 238 32.90 -27.45 -6.93
CA TRP A 238 32.48 -28.80 -7.28
C TRP A 238 30.99 -29.03 -6.97
N ILE A 239 30.50 -28.62 -5.79
CA ILE A 239 29.09 -28.75 -5.41
C ILE A 239 28.17 -28.03 -6.40
N ALA A 240 28.51 -26.79 -6.77
CA ALA A 240 27.73 -26.01 -7.73
C ALA A 240 27.71 -26.65 -9.12
N CYS A 241 28.88 -27.07 -9.62
CA CYS A 241 29.03 -27.71 -10.93
C CYS A 241 28.28 -29.03 -11.00
N ALA A 242 28.39 -29.86 -9.96
CA ALA A 242 27.76 -31.18 -9.93
C ALA A 242 26.23 -31.11 -9.92
N ASN A 243 25.63 -30.03 -9.42
CA ASN A 243 24.19 -29.85 -9.24
C ASN A 243 23.56 -28.80 -10.16
N LYS A 244 24.14 -28.52 -11.34
CA LYS A 244 23.58 -27.59 -12.36
C LYS A 244 23.30 -26.17 -11.82
N GLY A 245 24.06 -25.73 -10.81
CA GLY A 245 23.99 -24.37 -10.28
C GLY A 245 25.17 -23.53 -10.74
N TYR A 246 25.60 -22.61 -9.88
CA TYR A 246 26.70 -21.69 -10.17
C TYR A 246 27.44 -21.28 -8.89
N TYR A 247 28.70 -20.89 -9.05
CA TYR A 247 29.58 -20.46 -7.97
C TYR A 247 29.77 -18.95 -8.04
N PHE A 248 29.70 -18.28 -6.90
CA PHE A 248 29.88 -16.83 -6.77
C PHE A 248 30.87 -16.50 -5.65
N GLU A 249 31.64 -15.43 -5.83
CA GLU A 249 32.59 -14.95 -4.83
C GLU A 249 32.26 -13.51 -4.42
N ILE A 250 32.10 -13.24 -3.13
CA ILE A 250 31.72 -11.95 -2.57
C ILE A 250 32.86 -11.44 -1.65
N PRO A 251 33.86 -10.73 -2.21
CA PRO A 251 35.00 -10.28 -1.41
C PRO A 251 34.69 -9.04 -0.56
N SER A 252 33.69 -8.23 -0.95
CA SER A 252 33.36 -6.96 -0.31
C SER A 252 31.90 -6.55 -0.48
N ILE A 253 31.47 -5.52 0.25
CA ILE A 253 30.11 -4.98 0.21
C ILE A 253 29.71 -4.53 -1.21
N GLY A 254 30.64 -3.95 -1.98
CA GLY A 254 30.37 -3.50 -3.35
C GLY A 254 30.02 -4.63 -4.31
N ALA A 255 30.56 -5.83 -4.08
CA ALA A 255 30.31 -7.01 -4.91
C ALA A 255 28.96 -7.69 -4.61
N ILE A 256 28.41 -7.50 -3.39
CA ILE A 256 27.15 -8.13 -2.97
C ILE A 256 26.04 -7.85 -3.97
N ARG A 257 25.90 -6.60 -4.39
CA ARG A 257 24.78 -6.16 -5.24
C ARG A 257 24.76 -6.78 -6.62
N ILE A 258 25.91 -7.17 -7.16
CA ILE A 258 25.99 -7.75 -8.51
C ILE A 258 25.76 -9.26 -8.40
N ASN A 259 26.53 -9.91 -7.52
CA ASN A 259 26.56 -11.38 -7.43
C ASN A 259 25.26 -11.98 -6.86
N THR A 260 24.52 -11.22 -6.07
CA THR A 260 23.21 -11.67 -5.56
C THR A 260 22.10 -11.66 -6.62
N GLN A 261 22.34 -11.15 -7.83
CA GLN A 261 21.35 -11.15 -8.93
C GLN A 261 21.72 -12.06 -10.10
N GLU A 262 23.00 -12.31 -10.34
CA GLU A 262 23.47 -13.09 -11.49
C GLU A 262 22.93 -14.53 -11.53
N TYR A 263 22.43 -15.07 -10.42
CA TYR A 263 21.77 -16.38 -10.42
C TYR A 263 20.51 -16.43 -11.33
N LEU A 264 19.87 -15.27 -11.58
CA LEU A 264 18.72 -15.17 -12.48
C LEU A 264 19.06 -15.59 -13.91
N ASP A 265 20.29 -15.33 -14.37
CA ASP A 265 20.75 -15.74 -15.71
C ASP A 265 20.79 -17.27 -15.85
N VAL A 266 21.05 -17.98 -14.74
CA VAL A 266 21.04 -19.45 -14.71
C VAL A 266 19.61 -19.99 -14.68
N LEU A 267 18.71 -19.30 -13.97
CA LEU A 267 17.29 -19.65 -13.90
C LEU A 267 16.53 -19.34 -15.21
N GLY A 268 17.00 -18.38 -16.00
CA GLY A 268 16.41 -18.05 -17.30
C GLY A 268 16.69 -19.11 -18.39
N ARG A 269 17.72 -19.95 -18.26
CA ARG A 269 18.12 -20.91 -19.33
C ARG A 269 17.01 -21.86 -19.77
N PRO A 270 16.23 -22.52 -18.87
CA PRO A 270 15.11 -23.36 -19.27
C PRO A 270 14.00 -22.59 -20.01
N MET A 271 13.79 -21.31 -19.67
CA MET A 271 12.83 -20.46 -20.37
C MET A 271 13.27 -20.19 -21.80
N VAL A 272 14.56 -19.90 -22.01
CA VAL A 272 15.13 -19.74 -23.36
C VAL A 272 14.94 -21.02 -24.20
N LEU A 273 15.14 -22.19 -23.60
CA LEU A 273 14.95 -23.49 -24.27
C LEU A 273 13.49 -23.81 -24.60
N ALA A 274 12.55 -23.32 -23.79
CA ALA A 274 11.11 -23.46 -24.05
C ALA A 274 10.63 -22.61 -25.24
N GLY A 275 11.43 -21.62 -25.67
CA GLY A 275 11.18 -20.79 -26.86
C GLY A 275 9.88 -20.00 -26.74
N GLU A 276 9.04 -20.06 -27.77
CA GLU A 276 7.78 -19.29 -27.82
C GLU A 276 6.82 -19.61 -26.67
N ARG A 277 6.86 -20.82 -26.09
CA ARG A 277 6.00 -21.17 -24.95
C ARG A 277 6.32 -20.35 -23.69
N ALA A 278 7.55 -19.86 -23.56
CA ALA A 278 7.98 -19.04 -22.44
C ALA A 278 7.75 -17.54 -22.65
N LYS A 279 7.36 -17.10 -23.87
CA LYS A 279 7.03 -15.70 -24.15
C LYS A 279 5.57 -15.41 -23.80
N GLN A 280 5.28 -15.46 -22.51
CA GLN A 280 3.98 -15.05 -21.97
C GLN A 280 4.14 -13.70 -21.28
N VAL A 281 3.16 -12.81 -21.48
CA VAL A 281 3.14 -11.52 -20.79
C VAL A 281 2.80 -11.78 -19.34
N GLN A 282 3.67 -11.31 -18.44
CA GLN A 282 3.44 -11.36 -17.00
C GLN A 282 3.26 -9.95 -16.46
N TRP A 283 2.25 -9.78 -15.61
CA TRP A 283 1.95 -8.49 -14.98
C TRP A 283 2.52 -8.42 -13.58
N THR A 284 3.13 -7.29 -13.26
CA THR A 284 3.67 -7.05 -11.93
C THR A 284 2.62 -6.65 -10.91
N ASN A 285 2.98 -6.81 -9.63
CA ASN A 285 2.32 -6.10 -8.54
C ASN A 285 2.44 -4.58 -8.73
N VAL A 286 1.54 -3.82 -8.09
CA VAL A 286 1.56 -2.36 -8.12
C VAL A 286 2.85 -1.86 -7.49
N TYR A 287 3.57 -0.96 -8.18
CA TYR A 287 4.77 -0.34 -7.63
C TYR A 287 4.87 1.12 -8.06
N GLN A 288 5.74 1.88 -7.38
CA GLN A 288 6.00 3.26 -7.73
C GLN A 288 6.99 3.35 -8.90
N ASP A 289 6.58 4.03 -9.97
CA ASP A 289 7.45 4.31 -11.12
C ASP A 289 8.68 5.14 -10.71
N ALA A 290 9.84 4.75 -11.24
CA ALA A 290 11.12 5.41 -11.02
C ALA A 290 11.19 6.81 -11.68
N LEU A 291 10.46 7.01 -12.78
CA LEU A 291 10.39 8.29 -13.50
C LEU A 291 9.30 9.23 -12.98
N GLY A 292 8.48 8.76 -12.03
CA GLY A 292 7.51 9.54 -11.29
C GLY A 292 6.14 9.69 -11.96
N LEU A 293 5.68 8.69 -12.73
CA LEU A 293 4.28 8.56 -13.16
C LEU A 293 3.30 8.29 -12.01
N GLY A 294 3.80 7.86 -10.85
CA GLY A 294 2.98 7.42 -9.73
C GLY A 294 2.95 5.90 -9.64
N LEU A 295 1.82 5.35 -9.22
CA LEU A 295 1.61 3.90 -9.15
C LEU A 295 1.36 3.33 -10.54
N VAL A 296 2.12 2.30 -10.88
CA VAL A 296 2.06 1.61 -12.17
C VAL A 296 2.03 0.09 -11.98
N ILE A 297 1.53 -0.59 -13.01
CA ILE A 297 1.83 -2.01 -13.27
C ILE A 297 2.58 -2.11 -14.58
N THR A 298 3.44 -3.11 -14.71
CA THR A 298 4.22 -3.33 -15.94
C THR A 298 3.87 -4.69 -16.52
N GLY A 299 3.50 -4.71 -17.80
CA GLY A 299 3.43 -5.93 -18.57
C GLY A 299 4.84 -6.28 -19.07
N THR A 300 5.34 -7.47 -18.71
CA THR A 300 6.74 -7.86 -18.93
C THR A 300 6.84 -9.06 -19.87
N MET A 301 7.88 -9.07 -20.70
CA MET A 301 8.18 -10.20 -21.58
C MET A 301 9.70 -10.37 -21.75
N PRO A 302 10.25 -11.58 -21.60
CA PRO A 302 11.68 -11.83 -21.78
C PRO A 302 12.10 -11.79 -23.26
N VAL A 303 13.35 -11.38 -23.52
CA VAL A 303 13.94 -11.28 -24.86
C VAL A 303 15.12 -12.23 -24.97
N PHE A 304 14.94 -13.35 -25.66
CA PHE A 304 15.98 -14.39 -25.73
C PHE A 304 17.05 -14.11 -26.78
N ASN A 305 18.28 -14.53 -26.50
CA ASN A 305 19.35 -14.54 -27.50
C ASN A 305 19.19 -15.76 -28.42
N LEU A 306 18.79 -15.53 -29.67
CA LEU A 306 18.57 -16.59 -30.66
C LEU A 306 19.77 -16.85 -31.57
N THR A 307 20.93 -16.24 -31.30
CA THR A 307 22.14 -16.52 -32.08
C THR A 307 22.57 -17.98 -31.92
N THR A 308 22.94 -18.59 -33.04
CA THR A 308 23.41 -19.97 -33.13
C THR A 308 24.90 -19.95 -33.42
N ASP A 309 25.69 -20.58 -32.56
CA ASP A 309 27.11 -20.83 -32.81
C ASP A 309 27.31 -22.33 -33.06
N GLY A 310 27.44 -22.69 -34.34
CA GLY A 310 27.38 -24.09 -34.80
C GLY A 310 26.07 -24.78 -34.40
N ASP A 311 26.16 -25.96 -33.78
CA ASP A 311 25.02 -26.73 -33.27
C ASP A 311 24.50 -26.25 -31.90
N SER A 312 25.18 -25.30 -31.25
CA SER A 312 24.82 -24.80 -29.92
C SER A 312 24.01 -23.51 -30.00
N ARG A 313 22.76 -23.55 -29.51
CA ARG A 313 21.94 -22.34 -29.32
C ARG A 313 22.37 -21.64 -28.05
N ASN A 314 22.55 -20.32 -28.10
CA ASN A 314 22.78 -19.53 -26.90
C ASN A 314 21.59 -19.64 -25.94
N GLN A 315 21.89 -19.84 -24.65
CA GLN A 315 20.88 -20.08 -23.60
C GLN A 315 20.69 -18.86 -22.68
N LEU A 316 21.16 -17.69 -23.10
CA LEU A 316 21.12 -16.47 -22.31
C LEU A 316 19.93 -15.59 -22.69
N ASN A 317 19.39 -14.92 -21.69
CA ASN A 317 18.42 -13.86 -21.87
C ASN A 317 19.17 -12.56 -22.25
N LEU A 318 18.72 -11.84 -23.28
CA LEU A 318 19.26 -10.51 -23.62
C LEU A 318 18.74 -9.45 -22.65
N GLY A 319 17.52 -9.65 -22.13
CA GLY A 319 16.87 -8.67 -21.27
C GLY A 319 15.37 -8.90 -21.15
N VAL A 320 14.68 -7.89 -20.61
CA VAL A 320 13.24 -7.90 -20.42
C VAL A 320 12.66 -6.63 -21.02
N MET A 321 11.61 -6.78 -21.82
CA MET A 321 10.79 -5.68 -22.30
C MET A 321 9.66 -5.45 -21.31
N GLY A 322 9.39 -4.19 -21.01
CA GLY A 322 8.30 -3.76 -20.14
C GLY A 322 7.48 -2.65 -20.79
N VAL A 323 6.19 -2.65 -20.53
CA VAL A 323 5.29 -1.52 -20.84
C VAL A 323 4.50 -1.17 -19.59
N ASP A 324 4.56 0.09 -19.19
CA ASP A 324 3.90 0.58 -17.99
C ASP A 324 2.46 1.04 -18.29
N ILE A 325 1.54 0.66 -17.41
CA ILE A 325 0.18 1.18 -17.35
C ILE A 325 0.01 1.91 -16.03
N ALA A 326 -0.39 3.18 -16.10
CA ALA A 326 -0.63 3.96 -14.89
C ALA A 326 -1.97 3.56 -14.28
N LEU A 327 -2.02 3.40 -12.95
CA LEU A 327 -3.27 3.05 -12.26
C LEU A 327 -4.38 4.10 -12.48
N ASN A 328 -4.01 5.36 -12.75
CA ASN A 328 -4.98 6.42 -13.05
C ASN A 328 -5.74 6.16 -14.36
N GLU A 329 -5.12 5.53 -15.36
CA GLU A 329 -5.77 5.18 -16.63
C GLU A 329 -6.79 4.07 -16.43
N ILE A 330 -6.45 3.07 -15.62
CA ILE A 330 -7.39 2.01 -15.28
C ILE A 330 -8.57 2.57 -14.46
N LYS A 331 -8.32 3.57 -13.60
CA LYS A 331 -9.38 4.27 -12.86
C LYS A 331 -10.34 5.03 -13.78
N GLU A 332 -9.85 5.64 -14.88
CA GLU A 332 -10.69 6.33 -15.88
C GLU A 332 -11.67 5.37 -16.57
N LEU A 333 -11.28 4.10 -16.77
CA LEU A 333 -12.15 3.06 -17.31
C LEU A 333 -13.26 2.62 -16.33
N THR A 334 -13.10 2.93 -15.04
CA THR A 334 -14.07 2.60 -13.98
C THR A 334 -14.70 3.86 -13.35
N PRO A 335 -15.58 4.58 -14.07
CA PRO A 335 -16.11 5.85 -13.61
C PRO A 335 -17.03 5.71 -12.39
N ARG A 336 -16.56 6.19 -11.23
CA ARG A 336 -17.29 6.12 -9.95
C ARG A 336 -18.60 6.92 -9.95
N TYR A 337 -18.68 8.02 -10.70
CA TYR A 337 -19.86 8.89 -10.71
C TYR A 337 -21.14 8.18 -11.20
N LYS A 338 -21.03 7.06 -11.91
CA LYS A 338 -22.19 6.25 -12.33
C LYS A 338 -22.69 5.31 -11.24
N LEU A 339 -21.88 5.05 -10.22
CA LEU A 339 -22.12 4.05 -9.17
C LEU A 339 -22.70 4.67 -7.89
N GLY A 340 -22.67 5.99 -7.77
CA GLY A 340 -22.98 6.75 -6.56
C GLY A 340 -21.80 6.81 -5.58
N ALA A 341 -21.90 7.65 -4.54
CA ALA A 341 -20.78 7.93 -3.63
C ALA A 341 -20.25 6.72 -2.84
N ASN A 342 -21.12 5.74 -2.55
CA ASN A 342 -20.78 4.52 -1.81
C ASN A 342 -20.53 3.30 -2.72
N GLY A 343 -20.71 3.46 -4.03
CA GLY A 343 -20.40 2.43 -5.02
C GLY A 343 -18.94 2.54 -5.49
N TYR A 344 -18.25 1.42 -5.62
CA TYR A 344 -16.86 1.40 -6.09
C TYR A 344 -16.51 0.10 -6.80
N THR A 345 -15.55 0.19 -7.70
CA THR A 345 -14.88 -0.96 -8.31
C THR A 345 -13.61 -1.28 -7.55
N PHE A 346 -13.25 -2.56 -7.54
CA PHE A 346 -11.97 -3.03 -7.07
C PHE A 346 -11.47 -4.14 -7.97
N ALA A 347 -10.16 -4.35 -8.05
CA ALA A 347 -9.57 -5.43 -8.82
C ALA A 347 -8.56 -6.16 -7.94
N ILE A 348 -8.53 -7.49 -8.04
CA ILE A 348 -7.57 -8.31 -7.30
C ILE A 348 -6.74 -9.17 -8.26
N ASP A 349 -5.52 -9.46 -7.85
CA ASP A 349 -4.66 -10.44 -8.49
C ASP A 349 -4.92 -11.88 -7.97
N PRO A 350 -4.28 -12.91 -8.56
CA PRO A 350 -4.39 -14.30 -8.08
C PRO A 350 -3.87 -14.54 -6.66
N ASN A 351 -3.04 -13.64 -6.13
CA ASN A 351 -2.56 -13.69 -4.76
C ASN A 351 -3.55 -13.03 -3.77
N GLY A 352 -4.55 -12.30 -4.27
CA GLY A 352 -5.56 -11.53 -3.56
C GLY A 352 -5.18 -10.07 -3.24
N TYR A 353 -4.03 -9.61 -3.72
CA TYR A 353 -3.63 -8.20 -3.62
C TYR A 353 -4.51 -7.32 -4.49
N VAL A 354 -4.85 -6.13 -3.96
CA VAL A 354 -5.68 -5.17 -4.67
C VAL A 354 -4.85 -4.38 -5.69
N LEU A 355 -5.25 -4.47 -6.95
CA LEU A 355 -4.75 -3.62 -8.03
C LEU A 355 -5.46 -2.25 -8.02
N LEU A 356 -6.77 -2.26 -7.80
CA LEU A 356 -7.61 -1.08 -7.68
C LEU A 356 -8.45 -1.19 -6.43
N HIS A 357 -8.41 -0.17 -5.58
CA HIS A 357 -9.30 -0.04 -4.44
C HIS A 357 -9.33 1.42 -3.95
N PRO A 358 -10.45 1.95 -3.44
CA PRO A 358 -10.49 3.30 -2.85
C PRO A 358 -9.48 3.52 -1.72
N ASN A 359 -9.21 2.47 -0.94
CA ASN A 359 -8.28 2.50 0.20
C ASN A 359 -6.82 2.19 -0.19
N LEU A 360 -6.51 1.97 -1.47
CA LEU A 360 -5.13 1.81 -1.94
C LEU A 360 -4.50 3.21 -2.14
N GLN A 361 -3.99 3.81 -1.06
CA GLN A 361 -3.42 5.16 -1.06
C GLN A 361 -2.12 5.19 -0.23
N PRO A 362 -0.97 4.88 -0.84
CA PRO A 362 0.30 4.95 -0.13
C PRO A 362 0.62 6.39 0.26
N LYS A 363 0.78 6.65 1.57
CA LYS A 363 1.03 8.01 2.11
C LYS A 363 2.47 8.50 1.89
N ILE A 364 3.40 7.61 1.54
CA ILE A 364 4.79 7.94 1.21
C ILE A 364 5.05 7.58 -0.25
N ILE A 365 5.72 8.48 -0.97
CA ILE A 365 5.83 8.43 -2.44
C ILE A 365 7.13 7.72 -2.89
N ASN A 366 8.10 7.46 -2.00
CA ASN A 366 9.42 6.93 -2.37
C ASN A 366 9.75 5.58 -1.72
N PHE A 367 9.14 4.51 -2.23
CA PHE A 367 9.48 3.13 -1.83
C PHE A 367 10.17 2.36 -2.95
N ARG A 368 11.09 1.47 -2.57
CA ARG A 368 11.71 0.49 -3.49
C ARG A 368 10.89 -0.79 -3.61
N GLU A 369 10.17 -1.14 -2.55
CA GLU A 369 9.33 -2.34 -2.47
C GLU A 369 7.99 -2.10 -3.19
N PRO A 370 7.36 -3.16 -3.74
CA PRO A 370 6.03 -3.06 -4.33
C PRO A 370 4.97 -2.73 -3.27
N VAL A 371 3.86 -2.14 -3.69
CA VAL A 371 2.73 -1.79 -2.83
C VAL A 371 1.72 -2.96 -2.85
N THR A 372 1.95 -3.96 -2.02
CA THR A 372 1.07 -5.14 -1.90
C THR A 372 0.13 -5.01 -0.70
N LEU A 373 -1.10 -4.56 -0.97
CA LEU A 373 -2.20 -4.52 0.01
C LEU A 373 -3.19 -5.64 -0.31
N ASP A 374 -3.50 -6.52 0.64
CA ASP A 374 -4.50 -7.58 0.43
C ASP A 374 -5.92 -7.01 0.49
N PHE A 375 -6.88 -7.61 -0.22
CA PHE A 375 -8.28 -7.21 -0.16
C PHE A 375 -8.86 -7.24 1.27
N LEU A 376 -8.48 -8.23 2.08
CA LEU A 376 -8.90 -8.35 3.47
C LEU A 376 -8.20 -7.37 4.43
N ASP A 377 -7.09 -6.77 3.98
CA ASP A 377 -6.40 -5.69 4.69
C ASP A 377 -6.95 -4.32 4.26
N ALA A 378 -7.43 -4.21 3.01
CA ALA A 378 -8.02 -2.99 2.46
C ALA A 378 -9.44 -2.70 3.00
N GLU A 379 -10.19 -3.74 3.35
CA GLU A 379 -11.52 -3.64 3.95
C GLU A 379 -11.58 -4.34 5.32
N LEU A 380 -12.63 -4.05 6.11
CA LEU A 380 -12.85 -4.80 7.36
C LEU A 380 -13.10 -6.29 7.05
N PRO A 381 -12.35 -7.23 7.67
CA PRO A 381 -12.43 -8.65 7.35
C PRO A 381 -13.73 -9.26 7.86
N ASP A 382 -14.33 -10.08 7.00
CA ASP A 382 -15.57 -10.85 7.21
C ASP A 382 -15.41 -12.21 6.52
N ARG A 383 -15.95 -13.27 7.12
CA ARG A 383 -16.01 -14.63 6.55
C ARG A 383 -16.66 -14.64 5.16
N ASN A 384 -17.67 -13.79 4.93
CA ASN A 384 -18.27 -13.71 3.60
C ASN A 384 -17.31 -13.12 2.56
N LYS A 385 -16.48 -12.15 2.96
CA LYS A 385 -15.48 -11.52 2.08
C LYS A 385 -14.29 -12.43 1.81
N GLU A 386 -13.89 -13.25 2.79
CA GLU A 386 -12.90 -14.33 2.58
C GLU A 386 -13.34 -15.30 1.48
N GLU A 387 -14.62 -15.70 1.50
CA GLU A 387 -15.19 -16.57 0.46
C GLU A 387 -15.26 -15.86 -0.90
N ILE A 388 -15.66 -14.58 -0.94
CA ILE A 388 -15.67 -13.79 -2.19
C ILE A 388 -14.26 -13.70 -2.77
N ARG A 389 -13.26 -13.36 -1.93
CA ARG A 389 -11.85 -13.32 -2.31
C ARG A 389 -11.39 -14.65 -2.89
N ARG A 390 -11.72 -15.77 -2.23
CA ARG A 390 -11.38 -17.11 -2.71
C ARG A 390 -12.00 -17.41 -4.08
N GLN A 391 -13.28 -17.11 -4.27
CA GLN A 391 -13.96 -17.34 -5.55
C GLN A 391 -13.38 -16.47 -6.68
N MET A 392 -12.99 -15.23 -6.38
CA MET A 392 -12.32 -14.35 -7.33
C MET A 392 -10.91 -14.83 -7.70
N ILE A 393 -10.14 -15.37 -6.75
CA ILE A 393 -8.83 -15.99 -7.00
C ILE A 393 -8.99 -17.26 -7.85
N ASP A 394 -10.02 -18.07 -7.58
CA ASP A 394 -10.34 -19.27 -8.36
C ASP A 394 -10.92 -18.93 -9.76
N GLY A 395 -11.02 -17.65 -10.14
CA GLY A 395 -11.49 -17.19 -11.45
C GLY A 395 -12.99 -17.39 -11.68
N ARG A 396 -13.80 -17.52 -10.63
CA ARG A 396 -15.25 -17.78 -10.74
C ARG A 396 -16.03 -16.47 -10.66
N ALA A 397 -16.91 -16.23 -11.64
CA ALA A 397 -17.84 -15.11 -11.58
C ALA A 397 -18.95 -15.38 -10.55
N GLY A 398 -19.44 -14.33 -9.89
CA GLY A 398 -20.49 -14.47 -8.89
C GLY A 398 -21.04 -13.13 -8.39
N GLN A 399 -22.13 -13.23 -7.65
CA GLN A 399 -22.72 -12.10 -6.94
C GLN A 399 -23.16 -12.55 -5.55
N ARG A 400 -22.95 -11.69 -4.55
CA ARG A 400 -23.39 -11.94 -3.19
C ARG A 400 -23.80 -10.64 -2.50
N ARG A 401 -24.95 -10.68 -1.86
CA ARG A 401 -25.43 -9.58 -1.00
C ARG A 401 -25.14 -9.92 0.45
N ILE A 402 -24.37 -9.07 1.12
CA ILE A 402 -23.91 -9.28 2.49
C ILE A 402 -24.22 -8.06 3.35
N ARG A 403 -24.44 -8.28 4.66
CA ARG A 403 -24.40 -7.22 5.67
C ARG A 403 -22.99 -7.15 6.19
N THR A 404 -22.34 -6.01 6.04
CA THR A 404 -20.93 -5.81 6.40
C THR A 404 -20.78 -4.48 7.13
N LEU A 405 -19.77 -4.42 7.98
CA LEU A 405 -19.29 -3.17 8.55
C LEU A 405 -18.49 -2.41 7.48
N VAL A 406 -18.75 -1.13 7.34
CA VAL A 406 -18.00 -0.21 6.49
C VAL A 406 -17.43 0.90 7.36
N LYS A 407 -16.12 1.14 7.20
CA LYS A 407 -15.41 2.20 7.91
C LYS A 407 -15.63 3.54 7.20
N SER A 408 -15.82 4.60 7.97
CA SER A 408 -15.96 5.96 7.44
C SER A 408 -14.64 6.49 6.86
N VAL A 409 -14.74 7.51 5.99
CA VAL A 409 -13.57 8.11 5.31
C VAL A 409 -12.62 8.80 6.29
N ASP A 410 -13.18 9.41 7.35
CA ASP A 410 -12.46 10.02 8.46
C ASP A 410 -11.96 9.01 9.50
N GLU A 411 -12.21 7.72 9.29
CA GLU A 411 -11.72 6.61 10.14
C GLU A 411 -12.25 6.58 11.57
N ARG A 412 -13.20 7.46 11.92
CA ARG A 412 -13.79 7.56 13.27
C ARG A 412 -15.00 6.66 13.50
N TYR A 413 -15.75 6.37 12.44
CA TYR A 413 -17.04 5.68 12.52
C TYR A 413 -17.04 4.36 11.75
N ILE A 414 -17.92 3.45 12.18
CA ILE A 414 -18.24 2.23 11.46
C ILE A 414 -19.75 2.10 11.38
N ASP A 415 -20.27 1.93 10.16
CA ASP A 415 -21.69 1.74 9.90
C ASP A 415 -21.94 0.28 9.45
N GLU A 416 -22.98 -0.38 9.99
CA GLU A 416 -23.42 -1.70 9.53
C GLU A 416 -24.37 -1.53 8.33
N VAL A 417 -23.91 -1.93 7.15
CA VAL A 417 -24.59 -1.64 5.89
C VAL A 417 -24.76 -2.87 5.02
N GLN A 418 -25.80 -2.86 4.19
CA GLN A 418 -26.05 -3.92 3.22
C GLN A 418 -25.40 -3.56 1.88
N ARG A 419 -24.46 -4.39 1.42
CA ARG A 419 -23.73 -4.21 0.16
C ARG A 419 -23.90 -5.43 -0.74
N THR A 420 -24.00 -5.18 -2.04
CA THR A 420 -23.99 -6.21 -3.08
C THR A 420 -22.62 -6.20 -3.74
N TYR A 421 -21.90 -7.31 -3.61
CA TYR A 421 -20.63 -7.56 -4.30
C TYR A 421 -20.92 -8.37 -5.55
N ILE A 422 -20.42 -7.94 -6.69
CA ILE A 422 -20.50 -8.61 -7.99
C ILE A 422 -19.07 -8.73 -8.51
N TRP A 423 -18.66 -9.88 -9.01
CA TRP A 423 -17.30 -10.05 -9.52
C TRP A 423 -17.26 -10.98 -10.74
N SER A 424 -16.25 -10.76 -11.58
CA SER A 424 -15.98 -11.55 -12.78
C SER A 424 -14.48 -11.53 -13.09
N PRO A 425 -13.91 -12.62 -13.62
CA PRO A 425 -12.54 -12.60 -14.16
C PRO A 425 -12.47 -11.66 -15.37
N VAL A 426 -11.30 -11.04 -15.57
CA VAL A 426 -10.99 -10.20 -16.73
C VAL A 426 -10.40 -11.08 -17.83
N GLU A 427 -11.11 -11.20 -18.96
CA GLU A 427 -10.66 -12.04 -20.08
C GLU A 427 -9.27 -11.62 -20.59
N GLY A 428 -8.38 -12.60 -20.75
CA GLY A 428 -7.01 -12.39 -21.23
C GLY A 428 -5.99 -12.03 -20.15
N THR A 429 -6.38 -11.95 -18.89
CA THR A 429 -5.48 -11.73 -17.74
C THR A 429 -5.86 -12.62 -16.56
N ASP A 430 -5.00 -12.68 -15.55
CA ASP A 430 -5.28 -13.41 -14.30
C ASP A 430 -5.98 -12.52 -13.24
N TYR A 431 -6.40 -11.30 -13.61
CA TYR A 431 -7.08 -10.40 -12.70
C TYR A 431 -8.57 -10.69 -12.62
N SER A 432 -9.16 -10.44 -11.44
CA SER A 432 -10.60 -10.45 -11.22
C SER A 432 -11.09 -9.06 -10.84
N LEU A 433 -12.13 -8.58 -11.53
CA LEU A 433 -12.76 -7.29 -11.28
C LEU A 433 -14.00 -7.49 -10.41
N GLY A 434 -14.09 -6.72 -9.34
CA GLY A 434 -15.22 -6.63 -8.43
C GLY A 434 -15.89 -5.26 -8.49
N LEU A 435 -17.20 -5.26 -8.27
CA LEU A 435 -18.05 -4.08 -8.16
C LEU A 435 -18.87 -4.19 -6.87
N VAL A 436 -18.82 -3.15 -6.06
CA VAL A 436 -19.59 -3.03 -4.83
C VAL A 436 -20.64 -1.94 -5.01
N LEU A 437 -21.90 -2.31 -4.79
CA LEU A 437 -23.02 -1.38 -4.87
C LEU A 437 -23.89 -1.42 -3.60
N PRO A 438 -24.30 -0.25 -3.07
CA PRO A 438 -25.45 -0.16 -2.18
C PRO A 438 -26.76 -0.61 -2.88
N SER A 439 -27.70 -1.12 -2.09
CA SER A 439 -29.04 -1.48 -2.59
C SER A 439 -29.81 -0.30 -3.22
N TYR A 440 -29.55 0.94 -2.80
CA TYR A 440 -30.23 2.13 -3.31
C TYR A 440 -29.61 2.69 -4.60
N SER A 441 -28.40 2.27 -4.97
CA SER A 441 -27.67 2.77 -6.15
C SER A 441 -27.82 1.86 -7.38
N GLU A 442 -28.80 0.95 -7.37
CA GLU A 442 -29.14 0.13 -8.55
C GLU A 442 -29.69 0.98 -9.70
N ASN A 443 -30.24 2.16 -9.39
CA ASN A 443 -30.74 3.13 -10.36
C ASN A 443 -29.91 4.42 -10.31
N HIS A 444 -29.72 5.08 -11.46
CA HIS A 444 -29.08 6.39 -11.54
C HIS A 444 -29.93 7.37 -12.35
N ILE A 445 -29.82 8.66 -12.04
CA ILE A 445 -30.53 9.71 -12.76
C ILE A 445 -29.68 10.11 -13.97
N LYS A 446 -30.20 9.92 -15.18
CA LYS A 446 -29.61 10.45 -16.42
C LYS A 446 -30.35 11.72 -16.81
N ALA A 447 -29.65 12.86 -16.80
CA ALA A 447 -30.23 14.13 -17.22
C ALA A 447 -30.61 14.08 -18.72
N ASN A 448 -31.89 14.15 -19.03
CA ASN A 448 -32.38 14.29 -20.40
C ASN A 448 -32.54 15.78 -20.73
N LEU A 449 -31.45 16.41 -21.16
CA LEU A 449 -31.39 17.83 -21.46
C LEU A 449 -31.61 18.10 -22.96
N SER A 450 -32.62 17.50 -23.58
CA SER A 450 -32.92 17.70 -25.01
C SER A 450 -33.43 19.11 -25.35
N ASP A 451 -33.85 19.88 -24.35
CA ASP A 451 -34.40 21.23 -24.52
C ASP A 451 -33.30 22.30 -24.36
N GLN A 452 -32.97 22.98 -25.46
CA GLN A 452 -31.96 24.02 -25.51
C GLN A 452 -32.30 25.22 -24.60
N ILE A 453 -33.58 25.49 -24.34
CA ILE A 453 -34.00 26.61 -23.48
C ILE A 453 -33.72 26.29 -22.01
N LEU A 454 -34.01 25.07 -21.55
CA LEU A 454 -33.67 24.61 -20.20
C LEU A 454 -32.15 24.56 -19.98
N GLN A 455 -31.38 24.15 -21.00
CA GLN A 455 -29.92 24.22 -20.95
C GLN A 455 -29.43 25.67 -20.81
N VAL A 456 -30.01 26.61 -21.55
CA VAL A 456 -29.67 28.04 -21.49
C VAL A 456 -30.12 28.66 -20.17
N GLN A 457 -31.25 28.26 -19.59
CA GLN A 457 -31.70 28.73 -18.28
C GLN A 457 -30.76 28.26 -17.16
N CYS A 458 -30.29 27.00 -17.20
CA CYS A 458 -29.23 26.52 -16.32
C CYS A 458 -27.86 27.16 -16.64
N LYS A 459 -27.52 27.42 -17.91
CA LYS A 459 -26.29 28.14 -18.31
C LYS A 459 -26.31 29.60 -17.88
N TYR A 460 -27.44 30.31 -17.95
CA TYR A 460 -27.57 31.68 -17.44
C TYR A 460 -27.50 31.71 -15.91
N GLN A 461 -27.91 30.65 -15.21
CA GLN A 461 -27.59 30.47 -13.79
C GLN A 461 -26.11 30.12 -13.52
N GLY A 462 -25.40 29.53 -14.50
CA GLY A 462 -23.96 29.21 -14.40
C GLY A 462 -22.98 30.26 -14.95
N GLN A 463 -23.43 31.14 -15.86
CA GLN A 463 -22.65 32.21 -16.52
C GLN A 463 -23.07 33.62 -16.07
N ALA A 464 -24.16 33.78 -15.30
CA ALA A 464 -24.32 35.00 -14.53
C ALA A 464 -23.13 35.04 -13.57
N ASN A 465 -22.22 36.00 -13.80
CA ASN A 465 -21.14 36.40 -12.90
C ASN A 465 -21.56 36.16 -11.44
N ALA A 466 -20.60 35.78 -10.58
CA ALA A 466 -20.73 35.49 -9.13
C ALA A 466 -21.52 36.51 -8.25
N LYS A 467 -22.19 37.50 -8.86
CA LYS A 467 -23.00 38.57 -8.29
C LYS A 467 -24.52 38.33 -8.31
N VAL A 468 -25.03 37.18 -8.78
CA VAL A 468 -26.50 36.91 -8.76
C VAL A 468 -26.85 35.60 -8.07
N PHE A 469 -26.45 35.38 -6.81
CA PHE A 469 -27.20 34.45 -5.93
C PHE A 469 -27.15 34.89 -4.47
N GLN A 470 -28.24 35.53 -4.01
CA GLN A 470 -28.62 35.67 -2.59
C GLN A 470 -29.15 34.34 -1.99
N CYS A 471 -28.61 33.20 -2.42
CA CYS A 471 -29.02 31.86 -1.98
C CYS A 471 -27.78 30.96 -1.78
N GLY A 472 -26.93 31.32 -0.81
CA GLY A 472 -25.77 30.54 -0.39
C GLY A 472 -24.60 30.55 -1.37
N MET A 473 -23.40 30.30 -0.87
CA MET A 473 -22.21 30.17 -1.72
C MET A 473 -22.22 28.78 -2.36
N MET A 474 -22.10 28.73 -3.70
CA MET A 474 -22.12 27.50 -4.48
C MET A 474 -20.70 27.08 -4.87
N CYS A 475 -20.26 25.94 -4.38
CA CYS A 475 -19.08 25.24 -4.89
C CYS A 475 -19.52 24.29 -5.98
N VAL A 476 -18.93 24.43 -7.16
CA VAL A 476 -19.00 23.43 -8.23
C VAL A 476 -17.61 22.83 -8.32
N PHE A 477 -17.45 21.56 -7.97
CA PHE A 477 -16.16 20.91 -8.09
C PHE A 477 -15.88 20.54 -9.54
N LEU A 478 -14.69 20.87 -10.05
CA LEU A 478 -14.21 20.48 -11.38
C LEU A 478 -13.97 18.97 -11.41
N ARG A 479 -14.97 18.20 -11.84
CA ARG A 479 -14.69 16.98 -12.62
C ARG A 479 -13.98 17.43 -13.91
N GLU A 480 -13.30 16.55 -14.64
CA GLU A 480 -12.84 16.87 -15.99
C GLU A 480 -14.04 17.06 -16.93
N TYR A 481 -14.77 18.17 -16.78
CA TYR A 481 -15.91 18.54 -17.61
C TYR A 481 -15.42 19.03 -18.98
N CYS A 482 -14.30 19.77 -19.01
CA CYS A 482 -13.54 20.26 -20.16
C CYS A 482 -12.10 20.60 -19.71
N LYS A 483 -11.10 20.52 -20.61
CA LYS A 483 -9.65 20.61 -20.29
C LYS A 483 -9.07 22.02 -20.01
N ASP A 484 -9.81 23.13 -20.21
CA ASP A 484 -9.22 24.48 -20.28
C ASP A 484 -10.02 25.58 -19.53
N LEU A 485 -9.78 25.85 -18.24
CA LEU A 485 -10.38 27.04 -17.58
C LEU A 485 -9.62 27.57 -16.35
N GLU A 486 -9.37 28.89 -16.32
CA GLU A 486 -8.89 29.69 -15.15
C GLU A 486 -9.76 30.97 -14.98
N LEU A 487 -9.83 31.52 -13.75
CA LEU A 487 -10.72 32.64 -13.36
C LEU A 487 -10.05 33.67 -12.43
N SER A 488 -10.52 34.93 -12.48
CA SER A 488 -10.03 36.08 -11.69
C SER A 488 -11.15 36.93 -11.04
N ASN A 489 -10.71 37.91 -10.24
CA ASN A 489 -11.37 38.46 -9.05
C ASN A 489 -11.94 39.90 -9.20
N ASN A 490 -13.03 40.16 -8.46
CA ASN A 490 -13.32 41.36 -7.64
C ASN A 490 -14.52 42.29 -8.00
N ASN A 491 -15.35 42.60 -6.98
CA ASN A 491 -15.62 43.96 -6.46
C ASN A 491 -16.73 43.91 -5.40
N THR A 492 -16.33 44.24 -4.17
CA THR A 492 -17.05 44.12 -2.90
C THR A 492 -17.38 45.50 -2.37
N GLU A 493 -18.63 45.96 -2.52
CA GLU A 493 -19.11 47.14 -1.77
C GLU A 493 -20.63 47.21 -1.64
N PHE A 494 -21.37 46.50 -2.49
CA PHE A 494 -22.84 46.42 -2.39
C PHE A 494 -23.34 45.32 -1.44
N LEU A 495 -22.52 44.29 -1.19
CA LEU A 495 -22.91 43.07 -0.44
C LEU A 495 -23.02 43.30 1.07
N LEU A 496 -22.24 44.25 1.63
CA LEU A 496 -22.21 44.53 3.07
C LEU A 496 -23.52 45.13 3.58
N ASN A 497 -24.25 45.87 2.74
CA ASN A 497 -25.51 46.50 3.13
C ASN A 497 -26.71 45.54 3.10
N PHE A 498 -26.61 44.40 2.41
CA PHE A 498 -27.70 43.42 2.31
C PHE A 498 -27.60 42.31 3.37
N ILE A 499 -26.38 41.89 3.73
CA ILE A 499 -26.15 40.85 4.75
C ILE A 499 -26.66 41.30 6.13
N ALA A 500 -26.54 42.59 6.44
CA ALA A 500 -27.09 43.19 7.67
C ALA A 500 -28.62 43.09 7.80
N LEU A 501 -29.33 42.79 6.72
CA LEU A 501 -30.80 42.67 6.71
C LEU A 501 -31.28 41.22 6.96
N MET A 502 -30.46 40.20 6.67
CA MET A 502 -30.81 38.77 6.75
C MET A 502 -30.38 38.09 8.06
N GLU A 503 -29.46 38.68 8.85
CA GLU A 503 -29.07 38.19 10.19
C GLU A 503 -30.20 38.24 11.24
N LYS A 504 -31.36 38.81 10.91
CA LYS A 504 -32.50 38.95 11.84
C LYS A 504 -33.43 37.74 11.93
N VAL A 505 -33.25 36.67 11.14
CA VAL A 505 -34.27 35.59 11.06
C VAL A 505 -33.67 34.17 10.99
N THR A 506 -32.94 33.70 12.01
CA THR A 506 -32.82 32.25 12.30
C THR A 506 -32.30 32.03 13.72
N TYR A 507 -33.20 31.78 14.68
CA TYR A 507 -32.80 31.35 16.02
C TYR A 507 -32.41 29.87 16.00
N GLY A 508 -31.10 29.57 16.08
CA GLY A 508 -30.58 28.24 16.45
C GLY A 508 -29.65 27.52 15.46
N PHE A 509 -29.56 27.94 14.20
CA PHE A 509 -28.66 27.34 13.20
C PHE A 509 -27.51 28.31 12.85
N MET A 510 -26.26 27.83 12.87
CA MET A 510 -25.09 28.62 12.43
C MET A 510 -24.94 28.63 10.91
N ALA A 511 -25.23 27.50 10.26
CA ALA A 511 -25.17 27.33 8.81
C ALA A 511 -26.13 26.24 8.35
N VAL A 512 -26.55 26.31 7.09
CA VAL A 512 -27.35 25.30 6.38
C VAL A 512 -26.63 24.98 5.08
N PHE A 513 -26.49 23.71 4.75
CA PHE A 513 -25.83 23.28 3.52
C PHE A 513 -26.64 22.23 2.76
N ALA A 514 -26.39 22.14 1.45
CA ALA A 514 -26.92 21.12 0.57
C ALA A 514 -25.81 20.62 -0.36
N ALA A 515 -25.39 19.37 -0.17
CA ALA A 515 -24.45 18.67 -1.04
C ALA A 515 -25.19 17.75 -2.00
N THR A 516 -24.81 17.76 -3.28
CA THR A 516 -25.53 17.05 -4.35
C THR A 516 -24.62 16.08 -5.09
N ASP A 517 -25.21 15.05 -5.70
CA ASP A 517 -24.52 13.99 -6.47
C ASP A 517 -23.73 14.55 -7.69
N GLY A 518 -24.09 15.75 -8.14
CA GLY A 518 -23.41 16.48 -9.21
C GLY A 518 -22.11 17.19 -8.81
N GLY A 519 -21.61 17.01 -7.59
CA GLY A 519 -20.41 17.70 -7.11
C GLY A 519 -20.64 19.16 -6.73
N VAL A 520 -21.91 19.53 -6.50
CA VAL A 520 -22.30 20.88 -6.10
C VAL A 520 -22.67 20.89 -4.62
N THR A 521 -21.93 21.66 -3.83
CA THR A 521 -22.20 21.89 -2.41
C THR A 521 -22.53 23.37 -2.21
N ARG A 522 -23.67 23.66 -1.61
CA ARG A 522 -24.09 25.03 -1.28
C ARG A 522 -24.14 25.22 0.22
N VAL A 523 -23.53 26.28 0.74
CA VAL A 523 -23.51 26.62 2.17
C VAL A 523 -24.09 28.02 2.38
N PHE A 524 -24.98 28.17 3.36
CA PHE A 524 -25.65 29.41 3.71
C PHE A 524 -25.60 29.65 5.22
N PRO A 525 -25.34 30.88 5.71
CA PRO A 525 -24.98 32.08 4.95
C PRO A 525 -23.54 32.01 4.42
N ASN A 526 -23.17 32.86 3.44
CA ASN A 526 -21.85 32.82 2.80
C ASN A 526 -20.68 32.94 3.80
N LYS A 527 -20.86 33.68 4.90
CA LYS A 527 -19.86 33.82 5.97
C LYS A 527 -19.51 32.47 6.63
N ALA A 528 -20.45 31.54 6.70
CA ALA A 528 -20.22 30.22 7.27
C ALA A 528 -19.39 29.29 6.36
N TYR A 529 -19.24 29.65 5.09
CA TYR A 529 -18.36 28.92 4.18
C TYR A 529 -16.88 29.21 4.45
N GLU A 530 -16.53 30.43 4.89
CA GLU A 530 -15.13 30.77 5.20
C GLU A 530 -14.57 29.87 6.33
N THR A 531 -15.47 29.34 7.16
CA THR A 531 -15.18 28.39 8.23
C THR A 531 -15.58 26.95 7.86
N TRP A 532 -15.78 26.62 6.58
CA TRP A 532 -16.19 25.28 6.15
C TRP A 532 -14.96 24.41 5.85
N GLU A 533 -14.66 23.47 6.75
CA GLU A 533 -13.47 22.60 6.66
C GLU A 533 -13.76 21.24 5.99
N GLU A 534 -15.00 20.97 5.56
CA GLU A 534 -15.32 19.72 4.87
C GLU A 534 -14.85 19.71 3.42
N ASP A 535 -14.55 18.51 2.92
CA ASP A 535 -14.20 18.32 1.52
C ASP A 535 -15.35 18.82 0.60
N PRO A 536 -15.05 19.70 -0.36
CA PRO A 536 -16.06 20.24 -1.26
C PRO A 536 -16.65 19.18 -2.21
N GLU A 537 -15.93 18.08 -2.47
CA GLU A 537 -16.40 16.94 -3.27
C GLU A 537 -17.26 16.01 -2.38
N PRO A 538 -18.59 15.94 -2.60
CA PRO A 538 -19.49 15.15 -1.78
C PRO A 538 -19.13 13.65 -1.78
N PHE A 539 -18.52 13.15 -2.86
CA PHE A 539 -18.12 11.76 -2.94
C PHE A 539 -16.95 11.41 -2.02
N ILE A 540 -16.18 12.39 -1.55
CA ILE A 540 -15.05 12.19 -0.63
C ILE A 540 -15.47 12.54 0.81
N ALA A 541 -16.47 13.41 0.98
CA ALA A 541 -16.96 13.82 2.28
C ALA A 541 -17.59 12.69 3.12
N SER A 542 -17.11 12.53 4.37
CA SER A 542 -17.59 11.49 5.29
C SER A 542 -19.09 11.64 5.61
N TYR A 543 -19.56 12.86 5.90
CA TYR A 543 -20.96 13.13 6.24
C TYR A 543 -21.93 12.72 5.12
N TYR A 544 -21.54 12.91 3.86
CA TYR A 544 -22.37 12.62 2.70
C TYR A 544 -22.57 11.11 2.54
N ARG A 545 -21.48 10.34 2.62
CA ARG A 545 -21.50 8.88 2.55
C ARG A 545 -22.29 8.25 3.70
N ARG A 546 -22.07 8.72 4.93
CA ARG A 546 -22.77 8.22 6.12
C ARG A 546 -24.27 8.53 6.10
N SER A 547 -24.65 9.70 5.59
CA SER A 547 -26.07 10.09 5.42
C SER A 547 -26.82 9.21 4.42
N LEU A 548 -26.14 8.70 3.39
CA LEU A 548 -26.76 7.82 2.39
C LEU A 548 -26.98 6.39 2.92
N ASP A 549 -26.11 5.94 3.83
CA ASP A 549 -26.19 4.60 4.42
C ASP A 549 -27.16 4.51 5.60
N ASN A 550 -27.35 5.62 6.32
CA ASN A 550 -28.21 5.70 7.51
C ASN A 550 -29.56 6.38 7.21
N LYS A 551 -30.62 5.93 7.89
CA LYS A 551 -31.94 6.57 7.82
C LYS A 551 -32.09 7.62 8.92
N GLY A 552 -32.58 8.80 8.57
CA GLY A 552 -32.81 9.90 9.51
C GLY A 552 -31.61 10.85 9.62
N TYR A 553 -31.53 11.60 10.72
CA TYR A 553 -30.47 12.59 10.91
C TYR A 553 -29.20 11.93 11.46
N VAL A 554 -28.08 12.16 10.78
CA VAL A 554 -26.73 11.76 11.17
C VAL A 554 -26.02 12.97 11.77
N PHE A 555 -25.67 12.86 13.05
CA PHE A 555 -24.86 13.83 13.76
C PHE A 555 -23.37 13.48 13.65
N ARG A 556 -22.52 14.47 13.44
CA ARG A 556 -21.06 14.35 13.46
C ARG A 556 -20.49 15.30 14.52
N ALA A 557 -19.68 14.75 15.41
CA ALA A 557 -18.93 15.53 16.40
C ALA A 557 -17.79 16.33 15.74
N PRO A 558 -17.52 17.58 16.15
CA PRO A 558 -16.42 18.39 15.61
C PRO A 558 -15.05 17.78 15.94
N TYR A 559 -13.99 18.21 15.24
CA TYR A 559 -12.62 17.85 15.63
C TYR A 559 -12.12 18.69 16.82
N GLN A 560 -11.04 18.24 17.46
CA GLN A 560 -10.43 19.00 18.56
C GLN A 560 -9.86 20.32 18.02
N ASN A 561 -10.24 21.45 18.64
CA ASN A 561 -9.94 22.84 18.22
C ASN A 561 -10.67 23.34 16.96
N ASP A 562 -11.63 22.57 16.45
CA ASP A 562 -12.45 22.97 15.32
C ASP A 562 -13.44 24.08 15.75
N THR A 563 -13.58 25.11 14.91
CA THR A 563 -14.48 26.25 15.19
C THR A 563 -15.91 25.98 14.71
N ILE A 564 -16.10 24.88 13.98
CA ILE A 564 -17.38 24.45 13.45
C ILE A 564 -18.17 23.75 14.56
N GLY A 565 -19.45 24.10 14.69
CA GLY A 565 -20.38 23.41 15.59
C GLY A 565 -20.75 22.01 15.09
N ILE A 566 -21.63 21.34 15.81
CA ILE A 566 -22.08 19.98 15.47
C ILE A 566 -22.74 19.99 14.08
N LEU A 567 -22.22 19.18 13.16
CA LEU A 567 -22.79 19.01 11.82
C LEU A 567 -23.92 17.98 11.86
N VAL A 568 -25.07 18.32 11.29
CA VAL A 568 -26.22 17.43 11.15
C VAL A 568 -26.55 17.26 9.68
N SER A 569 -26.64 16.03 9.22
CA SER A 569 -26.85 15.67 7.81
C SER A 569 -27.93 14.61 7.66
N THR A 570 -28.64 14.58 6.54
CA THR A 570 -29.66 13.57 6.22
C THR A 570 -29.76 13.44 4.71
N ALA A 571 -29.94 12.21 4.21
CA ALA A 571 -30.17 11.98 2.79
C ALA A 571 -31.61 12.36 2.40
N VAL A 572 -31.77 13.04 1.27
CA VAL A 572 -33.08 13.37 0.72
C VAL A 572 -33.68 12.11 0.07
N GLU A 573 -34.57 11.43 0.79
CA GLU A 573 -35.37 10.33 0.23
C GLU A 573 -36.55 10.90 -0.57
N VAL A 574 -36.43 10.94 -1.90
CA VAL A 574 -37.56 11.30 -2.78
C VAL A 574 -38.39 10.05 -3.06
N THR A 575 -39.55 9.96 -2.42
CA THR A 575 -40.58 8.96 -2.75
C THR A 575 -41.65 9.62 -3.61
N ILE A 576 -41.83 9.15 -4.85
CA ILE A 576 -43.03 9.51 -5.64
C ILE A 576 -44.21 8.75 -5.01
N GLY A 577 -44.95 9.42 -4.12
CA GLY A 577 -46.18 8.91 -3.50
C GLY A 577 -46.13 8.76 -1.97
N ASN A 578 -46.54 9.84 -1.28
CA ASN A 578 -47.06 9.94 0.10
C ASN A 578 -46.35 9.18 1.25
N LYS A 579 -45.58 9.93 2.08
CA LYS A 579 -45.81 10.11 3.54
C LYS A 579 -44.79 11.06 4.21
N ASN A 580 -45.29 11.87 5.15
CA ASN A 580 -44.55 12.82 5.99
C ASN A 580 -44.42 12.31 7.44
N LEU A 581 -43.43 12.78 8.21
CA LEU A 581 -43.47 12.88 9.68
C LEU A 581 -42.50 13.94 10.25
N LYS A 582 -42.81 14.44 11.47
CA LYS A 582 -42.26 15.63 12.16
C LYS A 582 -41.77 15.30 13.60
N PRO A 583 -40.99 16.18 14.27
CA PRO A 583 -39.93 15.83 15.21
C PRO A 583 -40.27 15.92 16.72
N ALA A 584 -39.26 15.54 17.51
CA ALA A 584 -39.22 15.30 18.95
C ALA A 584 -39.46 16.52 19.89
N GLY A 585 -39.82 16.19 21.14
CA GLY A 585 -40.10 17.11 22.25
C GLY A 585 -38.91 17.39 23.18
N LYS A 586 -39.05 18.46 23.96
CA LYS A 586 -38.12 18.99 24.97
C LYS A 586 -38.21 18.23 26.30
N THR A 587 -37.07 18.07 26.98
CA THR A 587 -37.00 17.82 28.43
C THR A 587 -35.94 18.71 29.07
N GLN A 588 -36.27 19.27 30.23
CA GLN A 588 -35.44 20.08 31.10
C GLN A 588 -35.44 19.37 32.46
N LEU A 589 -34.27 19.06 33.03
CA LEU A 589 -34.17 18.57 34.41
C LEU A 589 -32.85 19.04 35.04
N HIS A 590 -32.93 19.56 36.26
CA HIS A 590 -31.79 19.85 37.14
C HIS A 590 -31.41 18.58 37.94
N ASP A 591 -30.13 18.49 38.32
CA ASP A 591 -29.45 17.45 39.13
C ASP A 591 -29.03 16.12 38.47
N LEU A 592 -29.03 16.04 37.13
CA LEU A 592 -28.46 14.91 36.38
C LEU A 592 -27.30 15.36 35.49
N LEU A 593 -26.18 14.62 35.49
CA LEU A 593 -25.14 14.78 34.48
C LEU A 593 -25.69 14.21 33.16
N CYS A 594 -25.80 15.06 32.14
CA CYS A 594 -26.38 14.69 30.85
C CYS A 594 -25.31 14.85 29.76
N TYR A 595 -24.96 13.72 29.15
CA TYR A 595 -24.05 13.68 28.01
C TYR A 595 -24.83 13.29 26.75
N LEU A 596 -24.52 13.97 25.65
CA LEU A 596 -24.97 13.58 24.33
C LEU A 596 -23.76 12.98 23.61
N ILE A 597 -23.84 11.70 23.25
CA ILE A 597 -22.74 10.95 22.63
C ILE A 597 -23.23 10.33 21.33
N ASP A 598 -22.44 10.47 20.28
CA ASP A 598 -22.72 9.85 18.99
C ASP A 598 -22.40 8.34 18.96
N ASP A 599 -22.71 7.69 17.84
CA ASP A 599 -22.51 6.27 17.63
C ASP A 599 -21.04 5.83 17.64
N GLY A 600 -20.11 6.75 17.38
CA GLY A 600 -18.67 6.53 17.48
C GLY A 600 -18.12 6.65 18.90
N GLY A 601 -18.95 7.08 19.87
CA GLY A 601 -18.52 7.31 21.24
C GLY A 601 -17.85 8.68 21.45
N PHE A 602 -18.08 9.66 20.57
CA PHE A 602 -17.57 11.02 20.71
C PHE A 602 -18.55 11.94 21.45
N LEU A 603 -18.01 12.82 22.29
CA LEU A 603 -18.83 13.77 23.05
C LEU A 603 -19.38 14.85 22.12
N VAL A 604 -20.71 14.89 21.95
CA VAL A 604 -21.42 15.87 21.11
C VAL A 604 -21.82 17.09 21.93
N MET A 605 -22.37 16.87 23.13
CA MET A 605 -22.81 17.95 24.02
C MET A 605 -22.74 17.48 25.48
N SER A 606 -22.47 18.41 26.39
CA SER A 606 -22.54 18.17 27.84
C SER A 606 -23.23 19.35 28.51
N ASN A 607 -23.94 19.07 29.61
CA ASN A 607 -24.48 20.11 30.48
C ASN A 607 -23.46 20.68 31.47
N GLN A 608 -22.24 20.14 31.51
CA GLN A 608 -21.15 20.61 32.38
C GLN A 608 -20.25 21.64 31.68
N LYS A 609 -20.00 22.77 32.36
CA LYS A 609 -19.19 23.86 31.81
C LYS A 609 -17.74 23.45 31.51
N ASP A 610 -17.15 22.58 32.34
CA ASP A 610 -15.76 22.13 32.18
C ASP A 610 -15.56 21.14 31.02
N TYR A 611 -16.66 20.60 30.49
CA TYR A 611 -16.68 19.62 29.39
C TYR A 611 -16.99 20.28 28.04
N LEU A 612 -17.34 21.57 28.03
CA LEU A 612 -17.55 22.33 26.78
C LEU A 612 -16.26 22.39 25.94
N ASN A 613 -15.10 22.47 26.59
CA ASN A 613 -13.78 22.44 25.93
C ASN A 613 -13.34 21.02 25.52
N LYS A 614 -14.13 19.99 25.86
CA LYS A 614 -13.87 18.58 25.55
C LYS A 614 -14.86 18.01 24.51
N ILE A 615 -15.72 18.85 23.94
CA ILE A 615 -16.63 18.46 22.84
C ILE A 615 -15.77 18.01 21.64
N GLY A 616 -16.17 16.93 20.98
CA GLY A 616 -15.41 16.31 19.89
C GLY A 616 -14.36 15.30 20.33
N MET A 617 -14.01 15.25 21.63
CA MET A 617 -13.10 14.23 22.16
C MET A 617 -13.80 12.88 22.29
N PHE A 618 -13.01 11.80 22.17
CA PHE A 618 -13.49 10.45 22.43
C PHE A 618 -13.89 10.32 23.90
N PHE A 619 -15.09 9.81 24.17
CA PHE A 619 -15.66 9.82 25.53
C PHE A 619 -14.85 8.98 26.52
N GLY A 620 -14.11 7.97 26.06
CA GLY A 620 -13.19 7.21 26.91
C GLY A 620 -12.01 8.03 27.46
N GLU A 621 -11.65 9.16 26.84
CA GLU A 621 -10.65 10.10 27.38
C GLU A 621 -11.29 11.12 28.34
N VAL A 622 -12.59 11.33 28.20
CA VAL A 622 -13.38 12.29 28.98
C VAL A 622 -13.81 11.66 30.31
N ASP A 623 -14.41 10.46 30.26
CA ASP A 623 -14.75 9.61 31.39
C ASP A 623 -14.56 8.13 31.01
N ALA A 624 -13.35 7.63 31.29
CA ALA A 624 -12.97 6.25 31.00
C ALA A 624 -13.84 5.21 31.74
N THR A 625 -14.27 5.52 32.97
CA THR A 625 -15.00 4.57 33.82
C THR A 625 -16.41 4.32 33.30
N LEU A 626 -17.09 5.40 32.92
CA LEU A 626 -18.43 5.35 32.36
C LEU A 626 -18.43 4.71 30.96
N PHE A 627 -17.47 5.08 30.11
CA PHE A 627 -17.35 4.47 28.79
C PHE A 627 -17.03 2.97 28.86
N TYR A 628 -16.16 2.55 29.79
CA TYR A 628 -15.85 1.14 30.01
C TYR A 628 -17.10 0.35 30.44
N ALA A 629 -17.95 0.94 31.28
CA ALA A 629 -19.20 0.31 31.70
C ALA A 629 -20.21 0.19 30.54
N LEU A 630 -20.32 1.21 29.69
CA LEU A 630 -21.13 1.13 28.47
C LEU A 630 -20.61 0.02 27.55
N TYR A 631 -19.30 -0.10 27.37
CA TYR A 631 -18.69 -1.17 26.59
C TYR A 631 -18.92 -2.57 27.21
N ASN A 632 -18.70 -2.73 28.51
CA ASN A 632 -18.86 -4.02 29.21
C ASN A 632 -20.32 -4.51 29.19
N ASN A 633 -21.27 -3.59 29.27
CA ASN A 633 -22.71 -3.90 29.13
C ASN A 633 -23.16 -4.02 27.68
N SER A 634 -22.22 -4.16 26.73
CA SER A 634 -22.45 -4.34 25.30
C SER A 634 -23.15 -3.17 24.61
N PHE A 635 -23.20 -1.97 25.18
CA PHE A 635 -23.81 -0.79 24.55
C PHE A 635 -23.02 -0.36 23.31
N TYR A 636 -21.69 -0.30 23.43
CA TYR A 636 -20.78 -0.16 22.31
C TYR A 636 -20.11 -1.49 21.98
N LYS A 637 -19.93 -1.74 20.68
CA LYS A 637 -19.01 -2.76 20.18
C LYS A 637 -17.75 -2.08 19.68
N ARG A 638 -16.62 -2.77 19.86
CA ARG A 638 -15.30 -2.34 19.39
C ARG A 638 -14.88 -3.18 18.20
N LYS A 639 -14.39 -2.54 17.14
CA LYS A 639 -13.70 -3.22 16.05
C LYS A 639 -12.32 -2.59 15.89
N GLN A 640 -11.31 -3.45 15.78
CA GLN A 640 -9.94 -3.02 15.48
C GLN A 640 -9.61 -3.37 14.04
N SER A 641 -8.92 -2.46 13.37
CA SER A 641 -8.38 -2.63 12.02
C SER A 641 -6.93 -2.15 11.97
N TYR A 642 -6.20 -2.56 10.93
CA TYR A 642 -4.81 -2.19 10.73
C TYR A 642 -4.71 -1.33 9.48
N ASP A 643 -4.07 -0.17 9.57
CA ASP A 643 -3.67 0.62 8.40
C ASP A 643 -2.18 0.39 8.12
N TYR A 644 -1.92 -0.32 7.02
CA TYR A 644 -0.57 -0.67 6.57
C TYR A 644 0.13 0.44 5.78
N GLN A 645 -0.58 1.54 5.47
CA GLN A 645 -0.07 2.65 4.66
C GLN A 645 0.13 3.94 5.47
N SER A 646 0.12 3.83 6.80
CA SER A 646 0.32 4.95 7.73
C SER A 646 1.77 5.42 7.82
N VAL A 647 1.94 6.63 8.37
CA VAL A 647 3.24 7.28 8.59
C VAL A 647 3.40 7.56 10.08
N CYS A 648 4.54 7.17 10.64
CA CYS A 648 4.86 7.38 12.05
C CYS A 648 6.25 8.01 12.17
N ASP A 649 6.44 8.74 13.27
CA ASP A 649 7.75 9.20 13.69
C ASP A 649 8.63 8.00 14.09
N PRO A 650 9.91 7.99 13.69
CA PRO A 650 10.82 6.92 14.06
C PRO A 650 10.99 6.90 15.59
N VAL A 651 10.74 5.76 16.21
CA VAL A 651 11.01 5.56 17.63
C VAL A 651 12.53 5.60 17.83
N PRO A 652 13.07 6.50 18.67
CA PRO A 652 14.50 6.50 18.97
C PRO A 652 14.86 5.15 19.58
N SER A 653 15.79 4.43 18.95
CA SER A 653 16.27 3.15 19.47
C SER A 653 16.87 3.36 20.86
N SER A 654 16.43 2.60 21.86
CA SER A 654 16.92 2.64 23.25
C SER A 654 18.39 2.19 23.43
N ASN A 655 19.14 2.06 22.34
CA ASN A 655 20.57 1.85 22.40
C ASN A 655 21.25 3.20 22.63
N THR A 656 21.37 3.60 23.90
CA THR A 656 22.42 4.53 24.34
C THR A 656 23.78 3.84 24.17
N GLY A 657 24.23 3.72 22.92
CA GLY A 657 25.61 3.39 22.60
C GLY A 657 26.46 4.62 22.91
N ALA A 658 27.35 4.48 23.88
CA ALA A 658 28.32 5.50 24.25
C ALA A 658 29.04 6.03 23.00
N ALA A 659 29.02 7.35 22.81
CA ALA A 659 29.81 8.02 21.79
C ALA A 659 31.30 7.64 21.98
N PRO A 660 32.04 7.33 20.90
CA PRO A 660 33.47 7.08 21.01
C PRO A 660 34.17 8.37 21.43
N ARG A 661 34.86 8.35 22.58
CA ARG A 661 35.78 9.42 22.97
C ARG A 661 37.00 9.38 22.04
N GLY A 662 36.98 10.18 20.98
CA GLY A 662 38.16 10.48 20.18
C GLY A 662 39.06 11.47 20.93
N VAL A 663 40.20 10.99 21.41
CA VAL A 663 41.30 11.85 21.88
C VAL A 663 42.00 12.39 20.64
N PHE A 664 41.83 13.67 20.36
CA PHE A 664 42.61 14.37 19.33
C PHE A 664 44.01 14.66 19.89
N VAL A 665 45.03 14.00 19.32
CA VAL A 665 46.43 14.44 19.44
C VAL A 665 46.68 15.42 18.30
N THR A 666 46.98 16.67 18.65
CA THR A 666 47.33 17.74 17.73
C THR A 666 48.75 17.56 17.20
N ASN A 667 48.91 17.50 15.88
CA ASN A 667 50.15 17.91 15.23
C ASN A 667 49.82 18.97 14.18
N LEU A 668 50.39 20.16 14.36
CA LEU A 668 50.34 21.29 13.45
C LEU A 668 51.06 20.96 12.12
N THR A 669 50.41 21.23 10.99
CA THR A 669 50.91 22.18 9.98
C THR A 669 49.85 22.43 8.90
N CYS A 670 49.76 23.70 8.50
CA CYS A 670 48.67 24.33 7.77
C CYS A 670 48.75 24.14 6.24
N VAL A 671 47.60 23.98 5.58
CA VAL A 671 47.31 24.64 4.30
C VAL A 671 45.84 25.07 4.32
N CYS A 672 45.60 26.38 4.21
CA CYS A 672 44.28 26.99 4.18
C CYS A 672 43.58 26.70 2.84
N VAL A 673 42.41 26.06 2.90
CA VAL A 673 41.36 26.18 1.87
C VAL A 673 40.09 26.57 2.63
N ASN A 674 39.44 27.65 2.18
CA ASN A 674 38.24 28.23 2.78
C ASN A 674 37.22 27.16 3.18
N THR A 675 36.90 27.10 4.47
CA THR A 675 35.75 26.39 4.98
C THR A 675 34.52 27.27 4.77
N ASP A 676 33.71 26.94 3.77
CA ASP A 676 32.29 27.21 3.86
C ASP A 676 31.75 26.43 5.07
N GLU A 677 30.90 27.09 5.85
CA GLU A 677 30.28 26.59 7.07
C GLU A 677 29.66 25.20 6.82
N VAL A 678 30.18 24.19 7.53
CA VAL A 678 29.51 22.90 7.67
C VAL A 678 28.37 23.13 8.64
N ASP A 679 27.22 23.56 8.11
CA ASP A 679 25.97 23.49 8.82
C ASP A 679 25.77 22.04 9.26
N ALA A 680 25.75 21.85 10.58
CA ALA A 680 25.37 20.61 11.20
C ALA A 680 24.01 20.21 10.65
N GLU A 681 23.96 19.07 9.92
CA GLU A 681 22.74 18.50 9.38
C GLU A 681 21.70 18.44 10.51
N GLY A 682 20.71 19.33 10.42
CA GLY A 682 19.48 19.22 11.18
C GLY A 682 18.94 17.82 10.96
N LEU A 683 18.68 17.14 12.07
CA LEU A 683 17.99 15.87 12.14
C LEU A 683 16.59 16.05 11.54
N GLU A 684 16.47 16.01 10.22
CA GLU A 684 15.19 15.86 9.54
C GLU A 684 14.58 14.55 10.06
N SER A 685 13.54 14.67 10.88
CA SER A 685 12.65 13.59 11.25
C SER A 685 11.99 13.06 9.98
N ARG A 686 12.67 12.17 9.25
CA ARG A 686 12.08 11.49 8.12
C ARG A 686 11.04 10.53 8.66
N ALA A 687 9.80 10.95 8.58
CA ALA A 687 8.64 10.12 8.88
C ALA A 687 8.73 8.83 8.06
N THR A 688 8.51 7.68 8.70
CA THR A 688 8.67 6.36 8.09
C THR A 688 7.32 5.66 7.98
N SER A 689 7.18 4.75 7.01
CA SER A 689 5.98 3.93 6.91
C SER A 689 5.86 3.01 8.12
N CYS A 690 4.68 2.95 8.70
CA CYS A 690 4.36 2.13 9.86
C CYS A 690 2.98 1.52 9.73
N VAL A 691 2.73 0.49 10.53
CA VAL A 691 1.40 -0.08 10.70
C VAL A 691 0.75 0.59 11.92
N THR A 692 -0.39 1.24 11.73
CA THR A 692 -1.17 1.79 12.85
C THR A 692 -2.36 0.88 13.15
N VAL A 693 -2.64 0.69 14.43
CA VAL A 693 -3.85 -0.03 14.88
C VAL A 693 -4.91 1.01 15.13
N GLN A 694 -6.00 0.93 14.39
CA GLN A 694 -7.12 1.85 14.51
C GLN A 694 -8.26 1.13 15.21
N THR A 695 -8.89 1.82 16.15
CA THR A 695 -9.99 1.29 16.95
C THR A 695 -11.21 2.17 16.77
N GLN A 696 -12.31 1.59 16.31
CA GLN A 696 -13.59 2.27 16.19
C GLN A 696 -14.64 1.60 17.06
N PHE A 697 -15.61 2.41 17.49
CA PHE A 697 -16.78 1.99 18.23
C PHE A 697 -18.04 2.23 17.40
N TYR A 698 -19.04 1.40 17.62
CA TYR A 698 -20.36 1.53 17.01
C TYR A 698 -21.40 0.95 17.96
N PHE A 699 -22.65 1.42 17.86
CA PHE A 699 -23.73 0.88 18.67
C PHE A 699 -23.97 -0.60 18.37
N SER A 700 -24.23 -1.37 19.42
CA SER A 700 -24.76 -2.72 19.23
C SER A 700 -26.27 -2.68 18.95
N ASN A 701 -26.81 -3.78 18.44
CA ASN A 701 -28.20 -3.92 18.05
C ASN A 701 -29.08 -4.02 19.32
N ILE A 702 -29.31 -2.89 20.01
CA ILE A 702 -30.06 -2.79 21.26
C ILE A 702 -31.34 -1.99 21.04
N SER A 703 -32.40 -2.36 21.78
CA SER A 703 -33.68 -1.66 21.85
C SER A 703 -33.55 -0.19 22.24
N SER A 704 -34.53 0.63 21.86
CA SER A 704 -34.60 2.11 22.01
C SER A 704 -34.45 2.69 23.44
N SER A 705 -34.21 1.88 24.46
CA SER A 705 -33.94 2.32 25.83
C SER A 705 -33.10 1.28 26.57
N TYR A 706 -32.05 1.73 27.26
CA TYR A 706 -31.19 0.87 28.09
C TYR A 706 -31.05 1.49 29.48
N ASN A 707 -31.37 0.71 30.52
CA ASN A 707 -31.25 1.11 31.92
C ASN A 707 -30.21 0.21 32.59
N ILE A 708 -29.14 0.80 33.11
CA ILE A 708 -28.10 0.09 33.86
C ILE A 708 -27.98 0.70 35.25
N LEU A 709 -27.90 -0.15 36.28
CA LEU A 709 -27.38 0.21 37.60
C LEU A 709 -25.89 -0.15 37.61
N GLN A 710 -25.02 0.83 37.82
CA GLN A 710 -23.58 0.64 37.90
C GLN A 710 -23.11 0.95 39.32
N ASP A 711 -22.82 -0.06 40.13
CA ASP A 711 -22.31 0.18 41.49
C ASP A 711 -20.89 0.76 41.46
N CYS A 712 -20.79 2.08 41.61
CA CYS A 712 -19.56 2.78 41.96
C CYS A 712 -19.67 3.23 43.42
N ASP A 713 -19.44 2.33 44.38
CA ASP A 713 -19.27 2.51 45.85
C ASP A 713 -20.12 3.56 46.64
N ASN A 714 -21.05 4.33 46.03
CA ASN A 714 -22.09 5.11 46.72
C ASN A 714 -23.18 5.81 45.87
N CYS A 715 -23.35 5.59 44.56
CA CYS A 715 -24.56 6.04 43.84
C CYS A 715 -24.68 5.43 42.43
N SER A 716 -25.90 5.11 41.95
CA SER A 716 -26.13 4.88 40.51
C SER A 716 -27.59 4.80 40.03
N ARG A 717 -27.86 5.51 38.92
CA ARG A 717 -28.80 5.13 37.85
C ARG A 717 -28.27 5.70 36.53
N LEU A 718 -28.14 4.85 35.51
CA LEU A 718 -27.81 5.24 34.15
C LEU A 718 -29.00 4.96 33.23
N GLN A 719 -29.52 6.00 32.60
CA GLN A 719 -30.60 5.89 31.63
C GLN A 719 -30.10 6.39 30.27
N ALA A 720 -30.08 5.49 29.28
CA ALA A 720 -29.74 5.80 27.91
C ALA A 720 -31.01 5.80 27.05
N VAL A 721 -31.33 6.94 26.43
CA VAL A 721 -32.49 7.08 25.52
C VAL A 721 -32.01 7.31 24.09
N PHE A 722 -32.57 6.54 23.15
CA PHE A 722 -32.19 6.52 21.74
C PHE A 722 -32.92 7.60 20.94
N ASN A 723 -32.21 8.27 20.02
CA ASN A 723 -32.82 8.95 18.89
C ASN A 723 -31.85 9.00 17.69
N ASN A 724 -32.10 8.21 16.63
CA ASN A 724 -31.22 8.03 15.46
C ASN A 724 -29.80 7.53 15.82
N ASN A 725 -28.74 8.25 15.43
CA ASN A 725 -27.33 7.89 15.68
C ASN A 725 -26.73 8.58 16.93
N VAL A 726 -27.56 9.12 17.82
CA VAL A 726 -27.11 9.78 19.06
C VAL A 726 -27.81 9.18 20.26
N SER A 727 -27.06 9.06 21.35
CA SER A 727 -27.51 8.58 22.65
C SER A 727 -27.48 9.70 23.68
N VAL A 728 -28.59 9.88 24.39
CA VAL A 728 -28.63 10.73 25.59
C VAL A 728 -28.31 9.85 26.79
N LEU A 729 -27.20 10.13 27.46
CA LEU A 729 -26.78 9.46 28.68
C LEU A 729 -27.08 10.35 29.87
N GLN A 730 -27.98 9.89 30.73
CA GLN A 730 -28.26 10.49 32.03
C GLN A 730 -27.58 9.69 33.12
N VAL A 731 -26.74 10.36 33.91
CA VAL A 731 -25.99 9.78 35.02
C VAL A 731 -26.21 10.66 36.25
N ASN A 732 -26.49 10.05 37.40
CA ASN A 732 -26.54 10.80 38.67
C ASN A 732 -25.15 11.34 38.99
N SER A 733 -25.06 12.61 39.38
CA SER A 733 -23.83 13.14 39.98
C SER A 733 -23.65 12.48 41.35
N CYS A 734 -22.47 11.89 41.57
CA CYS A 734 -22.00 11.51 42.90
C CYS A 734 -21.30 12.71 43.55
#